data_AF-A0ABD1QCB3-F1
#
_entry.id   AF-A0ABD1QCB3-F1
#
_cell.length_a   1.000
_cell.length_b   1.000
_cell.length_c   1.000
_cell.angle_alpha   90.00
_cell.angle_beta   90.00
_cell.angle_gamma   90.00
#
_symmetry.space_group_name_H-M   'P 1'
#
loop_
_entity.id
_entity.type
_entity.pdbx_description
1 polymer ?
#
loop_
_entity_poly.entity_id
_entity_poly.type
_entity_poly.pdbx_seq_one_letter_code
_entity_poly.pdbx_strand_id
1 'polypeptide(L)'
;MNLEDELEETEIEGFCSQVQTLFCHDAIYDQLVQVTSNSVRLVSSTTRELRHEWFAPAGYSINVATANATQVLLATGGGHLVYLEIGDGALTEVKHAQLEYDISCLDINSIGNNPNYSQLAAVGMWTDISVRIFSLPDLNLITKEHLGGEIIPRSVLLCSFDGISYLLCALGDGHLLNFVLNVITGELTDRKKVSLGTQPITLRTFSSKNATHVFAASDRPTVIYSSNKKLLYSNVNLKEVSHMCPFNSAAFPDSLAIAKEGELTIGTIDDIQKLHIRSIALGEHARRICHQEQTRTFAICSLKYNPSSAEDYEMHFIRLLDDQTFEFISTYPLDQFECGCSILSCSFADDSNVYYCVGTAYVMPEENEPTKGRILVFTVEDGKLQLIAEKETKGAVYSLNAFNGKLLAAINQKIQLYKWMLRDDGSRELQSECGHHGHILALYVQTRGDFIIVGDLMKSISLLIYKHEEGAIEERARDYNANWMSAIEILDDDIYLGAENNFNLFTVRKNSEGATDEERGRLEVVGEYHLGEFVNRFRHGSLVMRLPDSDVGQIPTVIFGTVNGVIGVIASLPYEQYVFMEKLQANLRKVIKGVGGLGHEQWRSFYNEKKTADAKNFLDGDLIESFLDLGRNRMEEISKSMCVSVEELMKRVEELTRLH
;
A
#
# COMPACT_ATOMS: atom_id res chain seq x y z
N MET A 1 -25.27 -3.46 30.91
CA MET A 1 -24.69 -2.84 29.72
C MET A 1 -24.75 -1.34 29.94
N ASN A 2 -23.61 -0.65 29.88
CA ASN A 2 -23.59 0.81 29.93
C ASN A 2 -24.33 1.30 28.67
N LEU A 3 -25.40 2.07 28.89
CA LEU A 3 -26.18 2.75 27.86
C LEU A 3 -25.59 4.14 27.56
N GLU A 4 -24.58 4.55 28.31
CA GLU A 4 -23.87 5.81 28.19
C GLU A 4 -22.49 5.53 27.57
N ASP A 5 -22.02 6.43 26.69
CA ASP A 5 -20.72 6.37 26.01
C ASP A 5 -19.52 6.57 26.98
N GLU A 6 -19.72 6.36 28.28
CA GLU A 6 -18.71 6.54 29.32
C GLU A 6 -18.06 5.19 29.68
N LEU A 7 -16.73 5.17 29.54
CA LEU A 7 -15.86 4.09 29.96
C LEU A 7 -15.30 4.42 31.34
N GLU A 8 -15.80 3.74 32.37
CA GLU A 8 -15.32 3.88 33.74
C GLU A 8 -14.68 2.58 34.23
N GLU A 9 -13.71 2.73 35.13
CA GLU A 9 -13.10 1.60 35.83
C GLU A 9 -14.14 0.97 36.77
N THR A 10 -14.28 -0.36 36.72
CA THR A 10 -15.24 -1.10 37.54
C THR A 10 -14.61 -2.38 38.06
N GLU A 11 -14.91 -2.72 39.31
CA GLU A 11 -14.51 -3.99 39.92
C GLU A 11 -15.63 -5.04 39.81
N ILE A 12 -15.23 -6.28 39.50
CA ILE A 12 -16.11 -7.46 39.56
C ILE A 12 -15.70 -8.24 40.81
N GLU A 13 -16.58 -8.34 41.81
CA GLU A 13 -16.24 -8.91 43.13
C GLU A 13 -15.63 -10.32 43.07
N GLY A 14 -16.09 -11.17 42.15
CA GLY A 14 -15.54 -12.51 41.96
C GLY A 14 -14.17 -12.57 41.27
N PHE A 15 -13.72 -11.49 40.64
CA PHE A 15 -12.44 -11.44 39.91
C PHE A 15 -11.29 -11.11 40.86
N CYS A 16 -10.11 -11.65 40.58
CA CYS A 16 -8.87 -11.25 41.27
C CYS A 16 -8.19 -10.10 40.50
N SER A 17 -8.29 -8.87 41.01
CA SER A 17 -7.60 -7.71 40.40
C SER A 17 -6.12 -7.59 40.81
N GLN A 18 -5.69 -8.29 41.87
CA GLN A 18 -4.31 -8.22 42.39
C GLN A 18 -3.31 -9.08 41.61
N VAL A 19 -3.79 -9.99 40.77
CA VAL A 19 -2.97 -10.95 40.01
C VAL A 19 -3.23 -10.74 38.52
N GLN A 20 -2.18 -10.89 37.70
CA GLN A 20 -2.31 -10.81 36.26
C GLN A 20 -3.30 -11.86 35.72
N THR A 21 -4.26 -11.39 34.93
CA THR A 21 -5.18 -12.27 34.20
C THR A 21 -4.51 -12.76 32.93
N LEU A 22 -4.48 -14.08 32.72
CA LEU A 22 -3.96 -14.71 31.51
C LEU A 22 -5.04 -14.80 30.43
N PHE A 23 -6.27 -15.09 30.84
CA PHE A 23 -7.42 -15.20 29.94
C PHE A 23 -8.71 -14.90 30.70
N CYS A 24 -9.67 -14.25 30.03
CA CYS A 24 -11.02 -14.08 30.54
C CYS A 24 -12.03 -14.21 29.39
N HIS A 25 -13.16 -14.84 29.65
CA HIS A 25 -14.20 -15.07 28.64
C HIS A 25 -15.57 -15.27 29.28
N ASP A 26 -16.61 -15.00 28.50
CA ASP A 26 -17.97 -15.41 28.82
C ASP A 26 -18.12 -16.93 28.62
N ALA A 27 -18.85 -17.54 29.54
CA ALA A 27 -19.12 -18.97 29.53
C ALA A 27 -20.63 -19.23 29.56
N ILE A 28 -21.01 -20.46 29.23
CA ILE A 28 -22.40 -20.89 29.34
C ILE A 28 -22.93 -20.79 30.78
N TYR A 29 -24.26 -20.79 30.94
CA TYR A 29 -24.97 -20.66 32.22
C TYR A 29 -24.84 -19.29 32.92
N ASP A 30 -24.70 -18.21 32.14
CA ASP A 30 -24.55 -16.84 32.64
C ASP A 30 -23.35 -16.70 33.59
N GLN A 31 -22.21 -17.23 33.17
CA GLN A 31 -20.98 -17.27 33.95
C GLN A 31 -19.83 -16.59 33.21
N LEU A 32 -18.84 -16.15 33.97
CA LEU A 32 -17.60 -15.54 33.51
C LEU A 32 -16.45 -16.40 34.03
N VAL A 33 -15.47 -16.66 33.18
CA VAL A 33 -14.24 -17.36 33.57
C VAL A 33 -13.10 -16.37 33.59
N GLN A 34 -12.32 -16.41 34.67
CA GLN A 34 -11.04 -15.71 34.79
C GLN A 34 -9.94 -16.73 35.08
N VAL A 35 -8.89 -16.75 34.26
CA VAL A 35 -7.70 -17.56 34.48
C VAL A 35 -6.57 -16.66 34.94
N THR A 36 -5.99 -16.97 36.10
CA THR A 36 -4.82 -16.29 36.67
C THR A 36 -3.61 -17.23 36.68
N SER A 37 -2.46 -16.77 37.20
CA SER A 37 -1.29 -17.64 37.36
C SER A 37 -1.49 -18.78 38.37
N ASN A 38 -2.47 -18.69 39.27
CA ASN A 38 -2.61 -19.60 40.41
C ASN A 38 -3.91 -20.42 40.36
N SER A 39 -4.97 -19.86 39.80
CA SER A 39 -6.30 -20.47 39.80
C SER A 39 -7.13 -20.08 38.58
N VAL A 40 -8.15 -20.91 38.31
CA VAL A 40 -9.25 -20.64 37.39
C VAL A 40 -10.49 -20.35 38.21
N ARG A 41 -11.06 -19.16 38.03
CA ARG A 41 -12.22 -18.65 38.77
C ARG A 41 -13.44 -18.64 37.86
N LEU A 42 -14.55 -19.16 38.37
CA LEU A 42 -15.85 -19.15 37.74
C LEU A 42 -16.77 -18.22 38.53
N VAL A 43 -17.27 -17.17 37.88
CA VAL A 43 -18.00 -16.06 38.49
C VAL A 43 -19.37 -15.96 37.84
N SER A 44 -20.41 -15.64 38.61
CA SER A 44 -21.75 -15.43 38.02
C SER A 44 -21.80 -14.08 37.30
N SER A 45 -22.30 -14.04 36.07
CA SER A 45 -22.53 -12.79 35.33
C SER A 45 -23.60 -11.91 36.03
N THR A 46 -24.62 -12.53 36.63
CA THR A 46 -25.74 -11.84 37.29
C THR A 46 -25.38 -11.30 38.67
N THR A 47 -24.85 -12.16 39.57
CA THR A 47 -24.54 -11.74 40.96
C THR A 47 -23.13 -11.17 41.11
N ARG A 48 -22.25 -11.38 40.13
CA ARG A 48 -20.81 -11.02 40.16
C ARG A 48 -20.00 -11.71 41.26
N GLU A 49 -20.60 -12.67 41.96
CA GLU A 49 -19.97 -13.45 43.01
C GLU A 49 -19.20 -14.66 42.45
N LEU A 50 -18.14 -15.04 43.15
CA LEU A 50 -17.37 -16.25 42.86
C LEU A 50 -18.22 -17.49 43.15
N ARG A 51 -18.43 -18.35 42.14
CA ARG A 51 -19.14 -19.63 42.30
C ARG A 51 -18.19 -20.77 42.62
N HIS A 52 -17.08 -20.87 41.90
CA HIS A 52 -16.13 -21.95 42.03
C HIS A 52 -14.73 -21.49 41.67
N GLU A 53 -13.72 -22.06 42.32
CA GLU A 53 -12.31 -21.77 42.06
C GLU A 53 -11.55 -23.10 41.98
N TRP A 54 -10.90 -23.34 40.85
CA TRP A 54 -9.96 -24.44 40.68
C TRP A 54 -8.54 -23.94 40.91
N PHE A 55 -7.78 -24.61 41.76
CA PHE A 55 -6.40 -24.24 42.08
C PHE A 55 -5.42 -25.16 41.38
N ALA A 56 -4.34 -24.59 40.84
CA ALA A 56 -3.24 -25.40 40.35
C ALA A 56 -2.56 -26.17 41.50
N PRO A 57 -2.03 -27.39 41.26
CA PRO A 57 -1.32 -28.16 42.27
C PRO A 57 -0.13 -27.39 42.87
N ALA A 58 0.13 -27.59 44.16
CA ALA A 58 1.15 -26.85 44.90
C ALA A 58 2.55 -26.96 44.24
N GLY A 59 3.12 -25.81 43.85
CA GLY A 59 4.43 -25.72 43.21
C GLY A 59 4.40 -25.48 41.69
N TYR A 60 3.23 -25.55 41.05
CA TYR A 60 3.08 -25.30 39.61
C TYR A 60 2.20 -24.07 39.36
N SER A 61 2.74 -23.07 38.66
CA SER A 61 1.96 -21.93 38.15
C SER A 61 1.38 -22.23 36.77
N ILE A 62 0.21 -21.67 36.49
CA ILE A 62 -0.40 -21.65 35.16
C ILE A 62 0.40 -20.65 34.31
N ASN A 63 0.90 -21.12 33.17
CA ASN A 63 1.73 -20.32 32.28
C ASN A 63 0.92 -19.82 31.07
N VAL A 64 0.06 -20.68 30.53
CA VAL A 64 -0.75 -20.40 29.34
C VAL A 64 -2.13 -20.97 29.55
N ALA A 65 -3.16 -20.24 29.14
CA ALA A 65 -4.54 -20.71 29.18
C ALA A 65 -5.33 -20.19 27.98
N THR A 66 -6.32 -20.98 27.59
CA THR A 66 -7.32 -20.64 26.59
C THR A 66 -8.66 -21.19 27.05
N ALA A 67 -9.74 -20.47 26.77
CA ALA A 67 -11.08 -20.91 27.09
C ALA A 67 -12.04 -20.58 25.93
N ASN A 68 -13.05 -21.41 25.77
CA ASN A 68 -14.23 -21.13 24.96
C ASN A 68 -15.46 -21.15 25.89
N ALA A 69 -16.67 -21.10 25.32
CA ALA A 69 -17.89 -21.02 26.11
C ALA A 69 -18.11 -22.20 27.08
N THR A 70 -17.54 -23.39 26.81
CA THR A 70 -17.79 -24.61 27.61
C THR A 70 -16.55 -25.31 28.13
N GLN A 71 -15.37 -24.97 27.63
CA GLN A 71 -14.11 -25.67 27.88
C GLN A 71 -13.03 -24.68 28.28
N VAL A 72 -12.17 -25.10 29.21
CA VAL A 72 -10.93 -24.40 29.57
C VAL A 72 -9.77 -25.38 29.40
N LEU A 73 -8.76 -24.95 28.64
CA LEU A 73 -7.51 -25.67 28.48
C LEU A 73 -6.38 -24.82 29.03
N LEU A 74 -5.62 -25.38 29.96
CA LEU A 74 -4.53 -24.67 30.63
C LEU A 74 -3.28 -25.54 30.71
N ALA A 75 -2.13 -24.87 30.68
CA ALA A 75 -0.83 -25.46 30.89
C ALA A 75 -0.20 -24.92 32.16
N THR A 76 0.31 -25.82 33.01
CA THR A 76 1.14 -25.46 34.15
C THR A 76 2.62 -25.76 33.88
N GLY A 77 3.52 -25.17 34.65
CA GLY A 77 4.96 -25.48 34.55
C GLY A 77 5.25 -26.98 34.65
N GLY A 78 6.31 -27.46 33.99
CA GLY A 78 6.68 -28.88 33.98
C GLY A 78 5.92 -29.74 32.96
N GLY A 79 5.38 -29.09 31.90
CA GLY A 79 4.70 -29.77 30.79
C GLY A 79 3.33 -30.36 31.10
N HIS A 80 2.64 -29.94 32.16
CA HIS A 80 1.31 -30.47 32.48
C HIS A 80 0.21 -29.72 31.72
N LEU A 81 -0.62 -30.47 31.00
CA LEU A 81 -1.81 -30.01 30.29
C LEU A 81 -3.06 -30.47 31.04
N VAL A 82 -3.93 -29.53 31.41
CA VAL A 82 -5.17 -29.78 32.15
C VAL A 82 -6.35 -29.29 31.33
N TYR A 83 -7.34 -30.16 31.17
CA TYR A 83 -8.61 -29.87 30.50
C TYR A 83 -9.75 -29.85 31.52
N LEU A 84 -10.41 -28.69 31.63
CA LEU A 84 -11.55 -28.45 32.50
C LEU A 84 -12.80 -28.21 31.64
N GLU A 85 -13.93 -28.74 32.09
CA GLU A 85 -15.25 -28.41 31.53
C GLU A 85 -16.00 -27.46 32.46
N ILE A 86 -16.72 -26.52 31.85
CA ILE A 86 -17.52 -25.51 32.53
C ILE A 86 -18.95 -26.05 32.66
N GLY A 87 -19.29 -26.49 33.88
CA GLY A 87 -20.65 -26.89 34.23
C GLY A 87 -21.47 -25.72 34.79
N ASP A 88 -22.70 -25.99 35.22
CA ASP A 88 -23.52 -24.99 35.91
C ASP A 88 -23.00 -24.76 37.34
N GLY A 89 -22.05 -23.82 37.47
CA GLY A 89 -21.55 -23.33 38.74
C GLY A 89 -20.40 -24.15 39.33
N ALA A 90 -19.85 -25.11 38.59
CA ALA A 90 -18.69 -25.89 38.98
C ALA A 90 -17.74 -26.09 37.78
N LEU A 91 -16.43 -26.05 38.06
CA LEU A 91 -15.39 -26.43 37.10
C LEU A 91 -15.01 -27.88 37.36
N THR A 92 -15.16 -28.75 36.36
CA THR A 92 -14.82 -30.16 36.48
C THR A 92 -13.55 -30.46 35.71
N GLU A 93 -12.53 -30.96 36.41
CA GLU A 93 -11.33 -31.49 35.77
C GLU A 93 -11.64 -32.84 35.14
N VAL A 94 -11.63 -32.88 33.81
CA VAL A 94 -11.96 -34.08 33.05
C VAL A 94 -10.69 -34.89 32.77
N LYS A 95 -9.60 -34.20 32.41
CA LYS A 95 -8.35 -34.87 32.04
C LYS A 95 -7.12 -34.05 32.40
N HIS A 96 -6.10 -34.76 32.86
CA HIS A 96 -4.74 -34.27 33.08
C HIS A 96 -3.75 -35.16 32.32
N ALA A 97 -2.83 -34.53 31.60
CA ALA A 97 -1.76 -35.21 30.88
C ALA A 97 -0.43 -34.49 31.11
N GLN A 98 0.65 -35.24 31.32
CA GLN A 98 2.01 -34.70 31.36
C GLN A 98 2.68 -34.92 30.01
N LEU A 99 3.09 -33.83 29.37
CA LEU A 99 3.82 -33.84 28.11
C LEU A 99 5.33 -33.91 28.35
N GLU A 100 6.07 -34.27 27.30
CA GLU A 100 7.52 -34.42 27.32
C GLU A 100 8.29 -33.10 27.55
N TYR A 101 7.69 -31.99 27.13
CA TYR A 101 8.31 -30.66 27.14
C TYR A 101 7.30 -29.60 27.60
N ASP A 102 7.81 -28.42 27.94
CA ASP A 102 6.98 -27.28 28.31
C ASP A 102 6.18 -26.73 27.12
N ILE A 103 5.01 -26.19 27.43
CA ILE A 103 4.04 -25.67 26.47
C ILE A 103 4.23 -24.16 26.31
N SER A 104 4.24 -23.67 25.07
CA SER A 104 4.44 -22.26 24.75
C SER A 104 3.15 -21.51 24.43
N CYS A 105 2.22 -22.15 23.73
CA CYS A 105 0.94 -21.58 23.33
C CYS A 105 -0.14 -22.65 23.18
N LEU A 106 -1.39 -22.26 23.38
CA LEU A 106 -2.55 -23.13 23.39
C LEU A 106 -3.70 -22.46 22.65
N ASP A 107 -4.49 -23.23 21.92
CA ASP A 107 -5.75 -22.75 21.36
C ASP A 107 -6.81 -23.86 21.25
N ILE A 108 -8.06 -23.52 21.59
CA ILE A 108 -9.24 -24.39 21.51
C ILE A 108 -10.41 -23.70 20.81
N ASN A 109 -10.11 -22.77 19.91
CA ASN A 109 -11.14 -22.07 19.16
C ASN A 109 -12.00 -23.07 18.39
N SER A 110 -13.32 -22.90 18.44
CA SER A 110 -14.27 -23.87 17.89
C SER A 110 -14.20 -23.87 16.35
N ILE A 111 -13.70 -24.95 15.77
CA ILE A 111 -13.79 -25.20 14.33
C ILE A 111 -14.80 -26.32 14.09
N GLY A 112 -15.88 -26.02 13.35
CA GLY A 112 -16.85 -27.02 12.90
C GLY A 112 -18.30 -26.63 13.16
N ASN A 113 -19.18 -27.62 13.25
CA ASN A 113 -20.63 -27.42 13.33
C ASN A 113 -21.12 -26.94 14.71
N ASN A 114 -20.31 -27.08 15.76
CA ASN A 114 -20.68 -26.66 17.11
C ASN A 114 -19.85 -25.43 17.51
N PRO A 115 -20.45 -24.24 17.66
CA PRO A 115 -19.73 -23.02 18.00
C PRO A 115 -19.25 -22.99 19.46
N ASN A 116 -19.79 -23.84 20.32
CA ASN A 116 -19.53 -23.78 21.76
C ASN A 116 -18.56 -24.85 22.25
N TYR A 117 -18.20 -25.82 21.41
CA TYR A 117 -17.38 -26.98 21.79
C TYR A 117 -16.36 -27.29 20.70
N SER A 118 -15.09 -27.36 21.08
CA SER A 118 -14.01 -27.79 20.20
C SER A 118 -13.68 -29.27 20.40
N GLN A 119 -13.51 -29.98 19.29
CA GLN A 119 -13.03 -31.37 19.27
C GLN A 119 -11.50 -31.46 19.25
N LEU A 120 -10.82 -30.36 18.92
CA LEU A 120 -9.38 -30.30 18.72
C LEU A 120 -8.76 -29.22 19.60
N ALA A 121 -7.57 -29.51 20.10
CA ALA A 121 -6.72 -28.55 20.79
C ALA A 121 -5.39 -28.43 20.06
N ALA A 122 -4.98 -27.20 19.75
CA ALA A 122 -3.66 -26.91 19.21
C ALA A 122 -2.70 -26.53 20.34
N VAL A 123 -1.53 -27.18 20.38
CA VAL A 123 -0.53 -27.00 21.44
C VAL A 123 0.83 -26.77 20.81
N GLY A 124 1.46 -25.63 21.11
CA GLY A 124 2.85 -25.34 20.76
C GLY A 124 3.81 -25.75 21.87
N MET A 125 4.94 -26.34 21.50
CA MET A 125 5.96 -26.84 22.44
C MET A 125 7.23 -25.99 22.40
N TRP A 126 7.92 -25.84 23.55
CA TRP A 126 9.19 -25.11 23.64
C TRP A 126 10.38 -25.86 23.03
N THR A 127 10.68 -27.06 23.54
CA THR A 127 11.98 -27.70 23.32
C THR A 127 12.11 -28.37 21.96
N ASP A 128 11.06 -29.03 21.48
CA ASP A 128 11.08 -29.74 20.19
C ASP A 128 10.49 -28.94 19.03
N ILE A 129 10.15 -27.67 19.29
CA ILE A 129 9.68 -26.66 18.32
C ILE A 129 8.63 -27.30 17.39
N SER A 130 7.62 -27.90 18.02
CA SER A 130 6.55 -28.62 17.35
C SER A 130 5.19 -28.04 17.67
N VAL A 131 4.27 -28.16 16.72
CA VAL A 131 2.84 -27.96 16.97
C VAL A 131 2.16 -29.32 16.96
N ARG A 132 1.40 -29.56 18.02
CA ARG A 132 0.72 -30.83 18.28
C ARG A 132 -0.77 -30.58 18.31
N ILE A 133 -1.52 -31.42 17.61
CA ILE A 133 -2.99 -31.43 17.66
C ILE A 133 -3.44 -32.57 18.56
N PHE A 134 -4.24 -32.24 19.57
CA PHE A 134 -4.82 -33.19 20.51
C PHE A 134 -6.33 -33.31 20.31
N SER A 135 -6.89 -34.50 20.54
CA SER A 135 -8.33 -34.71 20.57
C SER A 135 -8.90 -34.35 21.95
N LEU A 136 -9.99 -33.58 22.00
CA LEU A 136 -10.76 -33.35 23.22
C LEU A 136 -11.97 -34.28 23.27
N PRO A 137 -12.28 -34.90 24.42
CA PRO A 137 -11.75 -34.63 25.77
C PRO A 137 -10.54 -35.51 26.19
N ASP A 138 -10.19 -36.54 25.42
CA ASP A 138 -9.24 -37.58 25.87
C ASP A 138 -7.77 -37.13 25.96
N LEU A 139 -7.42 -35.99 25.34
CA LEU A 139 -6.06 -35.47 25.19
C LEU A 139 -5.09 -36.45 24.49
N ASN A 140 -5.59 -37.22 23.52
CA ASN A 140 -4.75 -38.06 22.68
C ASN A 140 -4.07 -37.24 21.58
N LEU A 141 -2.78 -37.48 21.37
CA LEU A 141 -2.03 -36.84 20.28
C LEU A 141 -2.47 -37.42 18.94
N ILE A 142 -3.00 -36.56 18.05
CA ILE A 142 -3.38 -36.94 16.68
C ILE A 142 -2.22 -36.69 15.72
N THR A 143 -1.75 -35.45 15.67
CA THR A 143 -0.72 -35.00 14.72
C THR A 143 0.38 -34.27 15.46
N LYS A 144 1.62 -34.55 15.10
CA LYS A 144 2.82 -33.84 15.55
C LYS A 144 3.56 -33.32 14.34
N GLU A 145 3.56 -32.00 14.17
CA GLU A 145 4.26 -31.33 13.08
C GLU A 145 5.47 -30.56 13.62
N HIS A 146 6.64 -30.84 13.05
CA HIS A 146 7.87 -30.13 13.42
C HIS A 146 8.00 -28.84 12.61
N LEU A 147 8.00 -27.69 13.29
CA LEU A 147 8.12 -26.40 12.63
C LEU A 147 9.54 -26.17 12.12
N GLY A 148 10.56 -26.74 12.78
CA GLY A 148 11.96 -26.62 12.41
C GLY A 148 12.56 -25.23 12.70
N GLY A 149 13.87 -25.18 12.91
CA GLY A 149 14.60 -23.98 13.34
C GLY A 149 14.90 -23.97 14.84
N GLU A 150 15.33 -22.81 15.35
CA GLU A 150 15.71 -22.60 16.77
C GLU A 150 14.69 -21.74 17.54
N ILE A 151 13.64 -21.26 16.87
CA ILE A 151 12.69 -20.28 17.42
C ILE A 151 11.38 -20.96 17.78
N ILE A 152 10.92 -20.69 19.00
CA ILE A 152 9.71 -21.30 19.56
C ILE A 152 8.41 -20.68 18.99
N PRO A 153 7.32 -21.44 18.92
CA PRO A 153 6.00 -20.90 18.62
C PRO A 153 5.49 -20.07 19.79
N ARG A 154 4.96 -18.88 19.51
CA ARG A 154 4.45 -17.92 20.51
C ARG A 154 2.93 -17.82 20.54
N SER A 155 2.27 -18.02 19.41
CA SER A 155 0.80 -18.03 19.32
C SER A 155 0.37 -19.10 18.33
N VAL A 156 -0.65 -19.87 18.68
CA VAL A 156 -1.36 -20.76 17.77
C VAL A 156 -2.82 -20.35 17.73
N LEU A 157 -3.46 -20.51 16.58
CA LEU A 157 -4.87 -20.21 16.41
C LEU A 157 -5.49 -21.16 15.40
N LEU A 158 -6.60 -21.77 15.83
CA LEU A 158 -7.50 -22.56 15.02
C LEU A 158 -8.55 -21.60 14.43
N CYS A 159 -8.66 -21.54 13.10
CA CYS A 159 -9.65 -20.69 12.44
C CYS A 159 -10.21 -21.34 11.17
N SER A 160 -11.40 -20.92 10.73
CA SER A 160 -11.95 -21.28 9.43
C SER A 160 -12.21 -20.04 8.58
N PHE A 161 -11.78 -20.10 7.32
CA PHE A 161 -12.05 -19.09 6.31
C PHE A 161 -12.72 -19.75 5.10
N ASP A 162 -13.80 -19.18 4.58
CA ASP A 162 -14.52 -19.67 3.38
C ASP A 162 -14.83 -21.18 3.40
N GLY A 163 -15.08 -21.76 4.59
CA GLY A 163 -15.36 -23.19 4.78
C GLY A 163 -14.12 -24.10 4.77
N ILE A 164 -12.91 -23.54 4.66
CA ILE A 164 -11.64 -24.26 4.83
C ILE A 164 -11.13 -23.99 6.24
N SER A 165 -10.64 -25.04 6.92
CA SER A 165 -10.08 -24.93 8.27
C SER A 165 -8.57 -24.79 8.19
N TYR A 166 -8.01 -23.89 8.99
CA TYR A 166 -6.61 -23.57 9.03
C TYR A 166 -6.08 -23.60 10.46
N LEU A 167 -4.82 -23.98 10.58
CA LEU A 167 -4.01 -23.78 11.77
C LEU A 167 -2.97 -22.71 11.45
N LEU A 168 -3.01 -21.61 12.20
CA LEU A 168 -2.04 -20.54 12.14
C LEU A 168 -1.09 -20.67 13.33
N CYS A 169 0.21 -20.66 13.07
CA CYS A 169 1.25 -20.75 14.09
C CYS A 169 2.25 -19.63 13.91
N ALA A 170 2.25 -18.67 14.84
CA ALA A 170 3.20 -17.58 14.90
C ALA A 170 4.45 -17.98 15.69
N LEU A 171 5.62 -17.69 15.15
CA LEU A 171 6.92 -17.86 15.76
C LEU A 171 7.36 -16.58 16.48
N GLY A 172 8.36 -16.70 17.35
CA GLY A 172 8.90 -15.56 18.10
C GLY A 172 9.69 -14.53 17.29
N ASP A 173 9.98 -14.80 16.02
CA ASP A 173 10.77 -13.97 15.11
C ASP A 173 9.91 -13.21 14.08
N GLY A 174 8.59 -13.15 14.29
CA GLY A 174 7.66 -12.49 13.39
C GLY A 174 7.33 -13.28 12.11
N HIS A 175 7.68 -14.57 12.04
CA HIS A 175 7.17 -15.47 11.01
C HIS A 175 5.86 -16.14 11.42
N LEU A 176 4.95 -16.26 10.46
CA LEU A 176 3.71 -17.00 10.55
C LEU A 176 3.78 -18.24 9.65
N LEU A 177 3.47 -19.40 10.22
CA LEU A 177 3.24 -20.64 9.49
C LEU A 177 1.74 -20.87 9.39
N ASN A 178 1.26 -21.14 8.19
CA ASN A 178 -0.12 -21.57 7.96
C ASN A 178 -0.15 -23.04 7.50
N PHE A 179 -1.17 -23.76 7.94
CA PHE A 179 -1.44 -25.13 7.56
C PHE A 179 -2.94 -25.27 7.28
N VAL A 180 -3.29 -26.05 6.27
CA VAL A 180 -4.67 -26.50 6.05
C VAL A 180 -4.93 -27.68 6.99
N LEU A 181 -5.91 -27.52 7.88
CA LEU A 181 -6.30 -28.52 8.86
C LEU A 181 -7.52 -29.29 8.37
N ASN A 182 -7.44 -30.61 8.36
CA ASN A 182 -8.62 -31.45 8.20
C ASN A 182 -9.24 -31.74 9.57
N VAL A 183 -10.44 -31.24 9.82
CA VAL A 183 -11.12 -31.36 11.13
C VAL A 183 -11.42 -32.82 11.50
N ILE A 184 -11.62 -33.70 10.51
CA ILE A 184 -12.00 -35.10 10.75
C ILE A 184 -10.76 -35.95 11.08
N THR A 185 -9.67 -35.79 10.32
CA THR A 185 -8.46 -36.60 10.50
C THR A 185 -7.45 -35.95 11.44
N GLY A 186 -7.56 -34.64 11.67
CA GLY A 186 -6.58 -33.86 12.45
C GLY A 186 -5.22 -33.72 11.76
N GLU A 187 -5.11 -34.05 10.47
CA GLU A 187 -3.88 -33.92 9.69
C GLU A 187 -3.66 -32.48 9.20
N LEU A 188 -2.39 -32.07 9.20
CA LEU A 188 -1.93 -30.76 8.72
C LEU A 188 -1.30 -30.91 7.34
N THR A 189 -1.75 -30.10 6.38
CA THR A 189 -1.28 -30.12 4.99
C THR A 189 -1.00 -28.70 4.48
N ASP A 190 -0.34 -28.57 3.33
CA ASP A 190 -0.04 -27.29 2.66
C ASP A 190 0.64 -26.23 3.57
N ARG A 191 1.78 -26.61 4.16
CA ARG A 191 2.61 -25.72 4.98
C ARG A 191 3.12 -24.53 4.15
N LYS A 192 2.77 -23.29 4.53
CA LYS A 192 3.40 -22.07 3.99
C LYS A 192 3.94 -21.19 5.11
N LYS A 193 5.05 -20.50 4.83
CA LYS A 193 5.74 -19.60 5.75
C LYS A 193 5.67 -18.17 5.20
N VAL A 194 5.20 -17.23 6.01
CA VAL A 194 5.10 -15.81 5.68
C VAL A 194 5.77 -15.00 6.79
N SER A 195 6.50 -13.94 6.45
CA SER A 195 7.06 -13.01 7.43
C SER A 195 6.14 -11.80 7.56
N LEU A 196 5.60 -11.56 8.76
CA LEU A 196 4.73 -10.43 9.05
C LEU A 196 5.47 -9.31 9.79
N GLY A 197 6.50 -9.63 10.56
CA GLY A 197 7.26 -8.65 11.33
C GLY A 197 8.58 -9.22 11.85
N THR A 198 9.15 -8.56 12.87
CA THR A 198 10.35 -9.04 13.59
C THR A 198 10.07 -9.38 15.05
N GLN A 199 8.94 -8.91 15.59
CA GLN A 199 8.49 -9.17 16.95
C GLN A 199 7.56 -10.40 17.02
N PRO A 200 7.37 -11.01 18.20
CA PRO A 200 6.46 -12.12 18.37
C PRO A 200 5.00 -11.71 18.09
N ILE A 201 4.31 -12.51 17.28
CA ILE A 201 2.94 -12.20 16.86
C ILE A 201 1.92 -12.84 17.79
N THR A 202 0.94 -12.07 18.24
CA THR A 202 -0.26 -12.58 18.92
C THR A 202 -1.43 -12.64 17.93
N LEU A 203 -2.07 -13.80 17.81
CA LEU A 203 -3.18 -14.02 16.88
C LEU A 203 -4.52 -13.95 17.60
N ARG A 204 -5.48 -13.20 17.06
CA ARG A 204 -6.86 -13.12 17.58
C ARG A 204 -7.87 -13.14 16.45
N THR A 205 -8.93 -13.93 16.60
CA THR A 205 -10.08 -13.89 15.70
C THR A 205 -10.96 -12.68 16.00
N PHE A 206 -11.54 -12.09 14.95
CA PHE A 206 -12.62 -11.14 15.06
C PHE A 206 -13.56 -11.30 13.86
N SER A 207 -14.84 -10.98 14.05
CA SER A 207 -15.82 -10.97 12.96
C SER A 207 -16.05 -9.54 12.49
N SER A 208 -16.04 -9.32 11.18
CA SER A 208 -16.47 -8.07 10.56
C SER A 208 -17.36 -8.38 9.36
N LYS A 209 -18.48 -7.66 9.21
CA LYS A 209 -19.43 -7.82 8.08
C LYS A 209 -19.82 -9.29 7.78
N ASN A 210 -20.04 -10.10 8.83
CA ASN A 210 -20.34 -11.54 8.77
C ASN A 210 -19.24 -12.45 8.20
N ALA A 211 -18.00 -11.96 8.09
CA ALA A 211 -16.83 -12.76 7.78
C ALA A 211 -15.89 -12.84 9.00
N THR A 212 -15.26 -13.99 9.19
CA THR A 212 -14.25 -14.20 10.22
C THR A 212 -12.89 -13.78 9.68
N HIS A 213 -12.20 -12.92 10.42
CA HIS A 213 -10.85 -12.45 10.14
C HIS A 213 -9.93 -12.77 11.32
N VAL A 214 -8.63 -12.78 11.07
CA VAL A 214 -7.62 -12.93 12.11
C VAL A 214 -6.74 -11.70 12.14
N PHE A 215 -6.60 -11.10 13.31
CA PHE A 215 -5.67 -10.01 13.56
C PHE A 215 -4.35 -10.58 14.09
N ALA A 216 -3.25 -10.24 13.44
CA ALA A 216 -1.90 -10.52 13.87
C ALA A 216 -1.32 -9.25 14.51
N ALA A 217 -1.30 -9.21 15.84
CA ALA A 217 -0.73 -8.12 16.62
C ALA A 217 0.80 -8.29 16.72
N SER A 218 1.55 -7.29 16.25
CA SER A 218 3.02 -7.25 16.22
C SER A 218 3.49 -5.79 16.01
N ASP A 219 4.80 -5.62 15.80
CA ASP A 219 5.46 -4.43 15.21
C ASP A 219 4.97 -4.06 13.80
N ARG A 220 4.30 -5.00 13.12
CA ARG A 220 3.58 -4.78 11.88
C ARG A 220 2.22 -5.45 12.01
N PRO A 221 1.20 -4.72 12.47
CA PRO A 221 -0.13 -5.29 12.63
C PRO A 221 -0.70 -5.66 11.27
N THR A 222 -1.15 -6.90 11.12
CA THR A 222 -1.67 -7.44 9.86
C THR A 222 -3.00 -8.11 10.07
N VAL A 223 -3.96 -7.87 9.18
CA VAL A 223 -5.21 -8.62 9.10
C VAL A 223 -5.07 -9.72 8.07
N ILE A 224 -5.34 -10.94 8.52
CA ILE A 224 -5.38 -12.16 7.73
C ILE A 224 -6.83 -12.45 7.42
N TYR A 225 -7.14 -12.56 6.14
CA TYR A 225 -8.47 -12.86 5.64
C TYR A 225 -8.38 -13.81 4.45
N SER A 226 -9.49 -14.43 4.07
CA SER A 226 -9.56 -15.17 2.81
C SER A 226 -10.38 -14.42 1.78
N SER A 227 -9.89 -14.44 0.55
CA SER A 227 -10.63 -14.03 -0.63
C SER A 227 -10.34 -15.04 -1.73
N ASN A 228 -11.38 -15.51 -2.43
CA ASN A 228 -11.27 -16.55 -3.46
C ASN A 228 -10.56 -17.82 -2.97
N LYS A 229 -10.77 -18.24 -1.71
CA LYS A 229 -10.13 -19.41 -1.08
C LYS A 229 -8.59 -19.32 -0.97
N LYS A 230 -8.02 -18.12 -1.07
CA LYS A 230 -6.61 -17.84 -0.79
C LYS A 230 -6.51 -16.95 0.45
N LEU A 231 -5.47 -17.15 1.25
CA LEU A 231 -5.17 -16.28 2.39
C LEU A 231 -4.47 -15.02 1.87
N LEU A 232 -4.99 -13.87 2.29
CA LEU A 232 -4.43 -12.56 2.03
C LEU A 232 -4.05 -11.89 3.35
N TYR A 233 -3.02 -11.07 3.28
CA TYR A 233 -2.42 -10.36 4.41
C TYR A 233 -2.50 -8.87 4.08
N SER A 234 -3.28 -8.11 4.86
CA SER A 234 -3.35 -6.65 4.71
C SER A 234 -2.76 -5.97 5.94
N ASN A 235 -1.81 -5.06 5.72
CA ASN A 235 -1.19 -4.32 6.82
C ASN A 235 -2.17 -3.26 7.33
N VAL A 236 -2.23 -3.14 8.66
CA VAL A 236 -3.00 -2.10 9.34
C VAL A 236 -2.10 -0.87 9.49
N ASN A 237 -2.66 0.31 9.27
CA ASN A 237 -1.94 1.60 9.35
C ASN A 237 -1.67 2.01 10.81
N LEU A 238 -1.11 1.12 11.62
CA LEU A 238 -0.70 1.34 13.00
C LEU A 238 0.74 0.90 13.17
N LYS A 239 1.52 1.64 13.97
CA LYS A 239 2.96 1.37 14.16
C LYS A 239 3.23 0.05 14.86
N GLU A 240 2.51 -0.23 15.93
CA GLU A 240 2.68 -1.43 16.74
C GLU A 240 1.36 -1.72 17.46
N VAL A 241 1.04 -2.99 17.65
CA VAL A 241 -0.09 -3.43 18.46
C VAL A 241 0.38 -4.55 19.37
N SER A 242 0.24 -4.36 20.68
CA SER A 242 0.60 -5.39 21.66
C SER A 242 -0.49 -6.44 21.77
N HIS A 243 -1.73 -6.00 21.97
CA HIS A 243 -2.90 -6.85 22.11
C HIS A 243 -4.11 -6.24 21.43
N MET A 244 -5.01 -7.11 20.99
CA MET A 244 -6.23 -6.74 20.30
C MET A 244 -7.35 -7.67 20.76
N CYS A 245 -8.56 -7.14 20.92
CA CYS A 245 -9.76 -7.94 21.10
C CYS A 245 -10.96 -7.33 20.36
N PRO A 246 -11.92 -8.16 19.92
CA PRO A 246 -13.20 -7.66 19.45
C PRO A 246 -13.96 -6.98 20.60
N PHE A 247 -14.54 -5.82 20.33
CA PHE A 247 -15.27 -5.02 21.30
C PHE A 247 -16.61 -4.59 20.72
N ASN A 248 -17.68 -5.27 21.13
CA ASN A 248 -19.03 -4.98 20.65
C ASN A 248 -19.89 -4.50 21.82
N SER A 249 -20.17 -3.20 21.85
CA SER A 249 -21.03 -2.56 22.84
C SER A 249 -22.13 -1.75 22.16
N ALA A 250 -23.17 -1.35 22.90
CA ALA A 250 -24.27 -0.55 22.34
C ALA A 250 -23.77 0.82 21.80
N ALA A 251 -22.81 1.42 22.48
CA ALA A 251 -22.13 2.66 22.09
C ALA A 251 -21.19 2.47 20.89
N PHE A 252 -20.46 1.35 20.88
CA PHE A 252 -19.45 1.01 19.89
C PHE A 252 -19.79 -0.34 19.24
N PRO A 253 -20.73 -0.39 18.28
CA PRO A 253 -21.04 -1.62 17.56
C PRO A 253 -19.88 -2.02 16.65
N ASP A 254 -19.66 -3.33 16.50
CA ASP A 254 -18.67 -3.92 15.58
C ASP A 254 -17.26 -3.30 15.66
N SER A 255 -16.86 -2.89 16.87
CA SER A 255 -15.60 -2.22 17.12
C SER A 255 -14.52 -3.18 17.62
N LEU A 256 -13.28 -2.70 17.66
CA LEU A 256 -12.11 -3.42 18.12
C LEU A 256 -11.42 -2.57 19.19
N ALA A 257 -10.95 -3.22 20.24
CA ALA A 257 -10.09 -2.60 21.24
C ALA A 257 -8.64 -3.00 20.97
N ILE A 258 -7.77 -2.00 20.86
CA ILE A 258 -6.36 -2.14 20.50
C ILE A 258 -5.53 -1.51 21.62
N ALA A 259 -4.65 -2.30 22.21
CA ALA A 259 -3.72 -1.84 23.24
C ALA A 259 -2.32 -1.64 22.64
N LYS A 260 -1.74 -0.48 22.91
CA LYS A 260 -0.34 -0.15 22.60
C LYS A 260 0.36 0.34 23.86
N GLU A 261 1.67 0.54 23.78
CA GLU A 261 2.43 1.10 24.91
C GLU A 261 1.90 2.50 25.25
N GLY A 262 1.26 2.62 26.41
CA GLY A 262 0.74 3.89 26.93
C GLY A 262 -0.66 4.32 26.44
N GLU A 263 -1.30 3.57 25.53
CA GLU A 263 -2.65 3.92 25.04
C GLU A 263 -3.56 2.70 24.79
N LEU A 264 -4.86 2.86 25.07
CA LEU A 264 -5.93 1.95 24.68
C LEU A 264 -6.85 2.68 23.70
N THR A 265 -6.96 2.18 22.47
CA THR A 265 -7.79 2.76 21.42
C THR A 265 -8.95 1.83 21.10
N ILE A 266 -10.16 2.37 21.01
CA ILE A 266 -11.34 1.65 20.52
C ILE A 266 -11.75 2.26 19.20
N GLY A 267 -11.98 1.43 18.19
CA GLY A 267 -12.41 1.91 16.89
C GLY A 267 -12.90 0.79 15.99
N THR A 268 -13.58 1.17 14.92
CA THR A 268 -13.99 0.26 13.85
C THR A 268 -12.84 0.03 12.89
N ILE A 269 -12.82 -1.14 12.26
CA ILE A 269 -11.92 -1.40 11.14
C ILE A 269 -12.59 -1.02 9.83
N ASP A 270 -11.87 -0.32 8.96
CA ASP A 270 -12.30 -0.07 7.59
C ASP A 270 -12.37 -1.36 6.78
N ASP A 271 -12.90 -1.28 5.56
CA ASP A 271 -12.91 -2.42 4.65
C ASP A 271 -11.51 -2.97 4.42
N ILE A 272 -11.34 -4.27 4.66
CA ILE A 272 -10.05 -4.95 4.56
C ILE A 272 -9.69 -5.08 3.07
N GLN A 273 -8.96 -4.07 2.59
CA GLN A 273 -8.44 -3.97 1.23
C GLN A 273 -6.92 -3.82 1.25
N LYS A 274 -6.25 -4.11 0.13
CA LYS A 274 -4.80 -3.89 -0.01
C LYS A 274 -4.45 -2.39 -0.04
N LEU A 275 -5.30 -1.58 -0.65
CA LEU A 275 -5.18 -0.12 -0.73
C LEU A 275 -6.47 0.51 -0.22
N HIS A 276 -6.37 1.44 0.73
CA HIS A 276 -7.51 2.19 1.22
C HIS A 276 -7.70 3.45 0.35
N ILE A 277 -8.87 3.59 -0.27
CA ILE A 277 -9.22 4.72 -1.14
C ILE A 277 -10.28 5.57 -0.45
N ARG A 278 -9.92 6.81 -0.09
CA ARG A 278 -10.85 7.82 0.42
C ARG A 278 -11.32 8.73 -0.73
N SER A 279 -12.60 8.62 -1.09
CA SER A 279 -13.21 9.43 -2.15
C SER A 279 -13.81 10.71 -1.59
N ILE A 280 -13.47 11.86 -2.20
CA ILE A 280 -13.92 13.18 -1.76
C ILE A 280 -14.66 13.84 -2.91
N ALA A 281 -15.96 14.07 -2.73
CA ALA A 281 -16.81 14.61 -3.79
C ALA A 281 -16.61 16.12 -3.91
N LEU A 282 -16.00 16.58 -5.00
CA LEU A 282 -15.81 18.01 -5.30
C LEU A 282 -17.07 18.65 -5.91
N GLY A 283 -17.93 17.85 -6.57
CA GLY A 283 -19.07 18.37 -7.33
C GLY A 283 -18.69 19.15 -8.60
N GLU A 284 -17.42 19.09 -9.00
CA GLU A 284 -16.84 19.77 -10.16
C GLU A 284 -15.67 18.95 -10.73
N HIS A 285 -15.22 19.25 -11.96
CA HIS A 285 -14.14 18.51 -12.62
C HIS A 285 -12.77 19.03 -12.17
N ALA A 286 -11.98 18.19 -11.50
CA ALA A 286 -10.58 18.50 -11.19
C ALA A 286 -9.67 18.24 -12.40
N ARG A 287 -8.79 19.20 -12.73
CA ARG A 287 -7.82 19.08 -13.84
C ARG A 287 -6.38 18.93 -13.38
N ARG A 288 -5.99 19.65 -12.32
CA ARG A 288 -4.63 19.66 -11.77
C ARG A 288 -4.67 19.82 -10.26
N ILE A 289 -3.71 19.21 -9.58
CA ILE A 289 -3.57 19.26 -8.11
C ILE A 289 -2.10 19.48 -7.75
N CYS A 290 -1.85 20.23 -6.68
CA CYS A 290 -0.54 20.35 -6.08
C CYS A 290 -0.64 20.47 -4.56
N HIS A 291 0.29 19.84 -3.85
CA HIS A 291 0.43 19.92 -2.39
C HIS A 291 1.49 20.97 -2.02
N GLN A 292 1.25 21.70 -0.93
CA GLN A 292 2.25 22.56 -0.29
C GLN A 292 2.32 22.22 1.20
N GLU A 293 3.40 21.55 1.58
CA GLU A 293 3.61 21.02 2.93
C GLU A 293 3.74 22.14 3.98
N GLN A 294 4.35 23.27 3.60
CA GLN A 294 4.59 24.39 4.50
C GLN A 294 3.30 25.04 4.99
N THR A 295 2.27 25.08 4.13
CA THR A 295 0.96 25.66 4.43
C THR A 295 -0.07 24.60 4.79
N ARG A 296 0.25 23.30 4.65
CA ARG A 296 -0.66 22.17 4.86
C ARG A 296 -1.94 22.27 4.01
N THR A 297 -1.75 22.63 2.74
CA THR A 297 -2.87 22.82 1.82
C THR A 297 -2.67 22.12 0.48
N PHE A 298 -3.79 21.78 -0.17
CA PHE A 298 -3.84 21.41 -1.57
C PHE A 298 -4.43 22.55 -2.41
N ALA A 299 -3.83 22.82 -3.56
CA ALA A 299 -4.39 23.70 -4.57
C ALA A 299 -4.85 22.87 -5.77
N ILE A 300 -6.09 23.10 -6.24
CA ILE A 300 -6.72 22.36 -7.34
C ILE A 300 -7.21 23.34 -8.41
N CYS A 301 -6.84 23.09 -9.66
CA CYS A 301 -7.50 23.72 -10.81
C CYS A 301 -8.75 22.92 -11.15
N SER A 302 -9.91 23.54 -11.04
CA SER A 302 -11.22 22.93 -11.24
C SER A 302 -12.01 23.61 -12.35
N LEU A 303 -13.03 22.92 -12.84
CA LEU A 303 -13.97 23.35 -13.88
C LEU A 303 -15.40 23.02 -13.45
N LYS A 304 -16.29 24.00 -13.55
CA LYS A 304 -17.73 23.82 -13.32
C LYS A 304 -18.52 24.27 -14.56
N TYR A 305 -19.42 23.42 -15.02
CA TYR A 305 -20.41 23.76 -16.05
C TYR A 305 -21.54 24.57 -15.41
N ASN A 306 -21.94 25.68 -16.04
CA ASN A 306 -23.10 26.46 -15.61
C ASN A 306 -24.31 26.10 -16.47
N PRO A 307 -25.27 25.29 -15.97
CA PRO A 307 -26.44 24.87 -16.74
C PRO A 307 -27.50 25.99 -16.93
N SER A 308 -27.26 27.19 -16.40
CA SER A 308 -28.25 28.27 -16.30
C SER A 308 -28.25 29.24 -17.48
N SER A 309 -27.22 29.22 -18.33
CA SER A 309 -27.09 30.08 -19.51
C SER A 309 -27.42 29.30 -20.78
N ALA A 310 -28.10 29.95 -21.73
CA ALA A 310 -28.39 29.37 -23.05
C ALA A 310 -27.12 29.08 -23.89
N GLU A 311 -25.96 29.48 -23.40
CA GLU A 311 -24.63 29.21 -23.92
C GLU A 311 -23.87 28.40 -22.84
N ASP A 312 -23.44 27.19 -23.19
CA ASP A 312 -22.67 26.28 -22.33
C ASP A 312 -21.24 26.84 -22.11
N TYR A 313 -21.09 27.82 -21.22
CA TYR A 313 -19.75 28.34 -20.88
C TYR A 313 -19.13 27.62 -19.69
N GLU A 314 -17.86 27.25 -19.87
CA GLU A 314 -16.99 26.64 -18.87
C GLU A 314 -16.41 27.72 -17.94
N MET A 315 -16.60 27.59 -16.62
CA MET A 315 -15.96 28.45 -15.63
C MET A 315 -14.91 27.68 -14.84
N HIS A 316 -13.70 28.23 -14.81
CA HIS A 316 -12.56 27.64 -14.11
C HIS A 316 -12.27 28.34 -12.78
N PHE A 317 -11.80 27.57 -11.80
CA PHE A 317 -11.44 28.07 -10.48
C PHE A 317 -10.15 27.43 -9.98
N ILE A 318 -9.42 28.19 -9.17
CA ILE A 318 -8.35 27.67 -8.32
C ILE A 318 -8.93 27.52 -6.92
N ARG A 319 -9.02 26.28 -6.45
CA ARG A 319 -9.54 25.91 -5.13
C ARG A 319 -8.38 25.64 -4.19
N LEU A 320 -8.48 26.14 -2.97
CA LEU A 320 -7.59 25.80 -1.86
C LEU A 320 -8.34 24.89 -0.89
N LEU A 321 -7.73 23.75 -0.56
CA LEU A 321 -8.26 22.76 0.36
C LEU A 321 -7.26 22.53 1.49
N ASP A 322 -7.77 22.16 2.66
CA ASP A 322 -6.97 21.70 3.80
C ASP A 322 -6.42 20.29 3.53
N ASP A 323 -5.19 19.99 3.94
CA ASP A 323 -4.56 18.69 3.66
C ASP A 323 -5.03 17.52 4.54
N GLN A 324 -5.72 17.80 5.67
CA GLN A 324 -6.20 16.77 6.61
C GLN A 324 -7.71 16.52 6.46
N THR A 325 -8.47 17.60 6.48
CA THR A 325 -9.93 17.58 6.42
C THR A 325 -10.44 17.52 4.99
N PHE A 326 -9.65 18.03 4.02
CA PHE A 326 -10.03 18.21 2.62
C PHE A 326 -11.23 19.14 2.40
N GLU A 327 -11.51 20.01 3.38
CA GLU A 327 -12.54 21.04 3.24
C GLU A 327 -12.04 22.20 2.38
N PHE A 328 -12.96 22.84 1.67
CA PHE A 328 -12.66 24.03 0.88
C PHE A 328 -12.38 25.23 1.79
N ILE A 329 -11.18 25.78 1.69
CA ILE A 329 -10.77 26.97 2.45
C ILE A 329 -11.03 28.25 1.64
N SER A 330 -10.55 28.28 0.40
CA SER A 330 -10.58 29.48 -0.45
C SER A 330 -10.83 29.14 -1.93
N THR A 331 -11.36 30.10 -2.68
CA THR A 331 -11.64 29.97 -4.11
C THR A 331 -11.22 31.24 -4.82
N TYR A 332 -10.46 31.09 -5.91
CA TYR A 332 -10.13 32.16 -6.83
C TYR A 332 -10.76 31.86 -8.20
N PRO A 333 -11.74 32.66 -8.67
CA PRO A 333 -12.31 32.49 -10.00
C PRO A 333 -11.33 33.00 -11.08
N LEU A 334 -11.18 32.24 -12.17
CA LEU A 334 -10.47 32.71 -13.35
C LEU A 334 -11.38 33.55 -14.25
N ASP A 335 -10.78 34.30 -15.17
CA ASP A 335 -11.53 35.16 -16.09
C ASP A 335 -12.39 34.35 -17.08
N GLN A 336 -13.32 35.02 -17.75
CA GLN A 336 -14.14 34.38 -18.77
C GLN A 336 -13.25 33.86 -19.90
N PHE A 337 -13.50 32.61 -20.34
CA PHE A 337 -12.68 31.88 -21.31
C PHE A 337 -11.25 31.55 -20.84
N GLU A 338 -10.91 31.77 -19.57
CA GLU A 338 -9.61 31.42 -19.02
C GLU A 338 -9.64 30.01 -18.39
N CYS A 339 -8.71 29.16 -18.81
CA CYS A 339 -8.58 27.77 -18.35
C CYS A 339 -7.29 27.58 -17.57
N GLY A 340 -7.35 26.92 -16.40
CA GLY A 340 -6.16 26.49 -15.65
C GLY A 340 -5.52 25.24 -16.28
N CYS A 341 -4.31 25.37 -16.83
CA CYS A 341 -3.61 24.32 -17.56
C CYS A 341 -2.56 23.58 -16.72
N SER A 342 -1.85 24.31 -15.86
CA SER A 342 -0.75 23.80 -15.04
C SER A 342 -0.75 24.45 -13.66
N ILE A 343 -0.25 23.72 -12.66
CA ILE A 343 -0.10 24.21 -11.28
C ILE A 343 1.16 23.61 -10.66
N LEU A 344 1.86 24.41 -9.87
CA LEU A 344 3.11 24.05 -9.20
C LEU A 344 3.22 24.79 -7.87
N SER A 345 3.65 24.09 -6.82
CA SER A 345 4.14 24.69 -5.58
C SER A 345 5.65 24.77 -5.67
N CYS A 346 6.22 25.97 -5.51
CA CYS A 346 7.66 26.17 -5.54
C CYS A 346 8.11 27.36 -4.68
N SER A 347 9.40 27.40 -4.39
CA SER A 347 10.11 28.54 -3.83
C SER A 347 11.10 29.09 -4.87
N PHE A 348 11.38 30.38 -4.78
CA PHE A 348 12.33 31.05 -5.67
C PHE A 348 13.67 31.28 -4.98
N ALA A 349 14.72 31.45 -5.78
CA ALA A 349 16.00 31.93 -5.28
C ALA A 349 15.81 33.32 -4.64
N ASP A 350 16.56 33.59 -3.58
CA ASP A 350 16.54 34.86 -2.85
C ASP A 350 15.18 35.21 -2.21
N ASP A 351 14.30 34.21 -2.04
CA ASP A 351 13.01 34.35 -1.36
C ASP A 351 12.74 33.17 -0.42
N SER A 352 12.40 33.47 0.83
CA SER A 352 12.02 32.45 1.82
C SER A 352 10.57 31.98 1.66
N ASN A 353 9.75 32.71 0.91
CA ASN A 353 8.35 32.40 0.73
C ASN A 353 8.15 31.23 -0.25
N VAL A 354 7.05 30.51 -0.05
CA VAL A 354 6.55 29.48 -0.96
C VAL A 354 5.32 29.99 -1.69
N TYR A 355 5.18 29.60 -2.95
CA TYR A 355 4.13 30.10 -3.83
C TYR A 355 3.46 28.97 -4.60
N TYR A 356 2.17 29.16 -4.89
CA TYR A 356 1.48 28.40 -5.93
C TYR A 356 1.55 29.18 -7.24
N CYS A 357 2.22 28.62 -8.23
CA CYS A 357 2.24 29.13 -9.59
C CYS A 357 1.20 28.38 -10.43
N VAL A 358 0.30 29.11 -11.09
CA VAL A 358 -0.74 28.59 -11.97
C VAL A 358 -0.54 29.12 -13.38
N GLY A 359 -0.45 28.23 -14.35
CA GLY A 359 -0.40 28.57 -15.77
C GLY A 359 -1.78 28.47 -16.40
N THR A 360 -2.21 29.54 -17.08
CA THR A 360 -3.52 29.63 -17.71
C THR A 360 -3.45 29.81 -19.22
N ALA A 361 -4.58 29.61 -19.88
CA ALA A 361 -4.78 29.88 -21.31
C ALA A 361 -6.15 30.50 -21.54
N TYR A 362 -6.24 31.49 -22.43
CA TYR A 362 -7.53 32.02 -22.90
C TYR A 362 -7.97 31.24 -24.13
N VAL A 363 -9.02 30.44 -23.98
CA VAL A 363 -9.55 29.57 -25.04
C VAL A 363 -10.76 30.24 -25.67
N MET A 364 -10.53 30.93 -26.79
CA MET A 364 -11.57 31.59 -27.56
C MET A 364 -12.14 30.63 -28.61
N PRO A 365 -13.48 30.56 -28.80
CA PRO A 365 -14.09 29.65 -29.78
C PRO A 365 -13.66 29.89 -31.23
N GLU A 366 -13.17 31.10 -31.55
CA GLU A 366 -12.72 31.49 -32.89
C GLU A 366 -11.26 31.10 -33.18
N GLU A 367 -10.50 30.68 -32.16
CA GLU A 367 -9.07 30.36 -32.28
C GLU A 367 -8.83 28.85 -32.27
N ASN A 368 -8.00 28.36 -33.20
CA ASN A 368 -7.57 26.96 -33.21
C ASN A 368 -6.52 26.64 -32.14
N GLU A 369 -5.75 27.66 -31.72
CA GLU A 369 -4.71 27.55 -30.70
C GLU A 369 -4.74 28.83 -29.84
N PRO A 370 -4.69 28.72 -28.49
CA PRO A 370 -4.71 29.89 -27.62
C PRO A 370 -3.55 30.82 -27.92
N THR A 371 -3.86 32.07 -28.29
CA THR A 371 -2.85 33.12 -28.54
C THR A 371 -2.44 33.88 -27.28
N LYS A 372 -3.22 33.75 -26.21
CA LYS A 372 -3.03 34.44 -24.92
C LYS A 372 -3.12 33.47 -23.74
N GLY A 373 -2.36 33.76 -22.71
CA GLY A 373 -2.40 33.08 -21.42
C GLY A 373 -1.73 33.95 -20.36
N ARG A 374 -1.71 33.47 -19.11
CA ARG A 374 -0.98 34.13 -18.01
C ARG A 374 -0.35 33.12 -17.07
N ILE A 375 0.64 33.57 -16.33
CA ILE A 375 1.17 32.88 -15.14
C ILE A 375 0.74 33.70 -13.93
N LEU A 376 0.01 33.08 -13.02
CA LEU A 376 -0.46 33.65 -11.77
C LEU A 376 0.35 33.08 -10.61
N VAL A 377 0.88 33.94 -9.75
CA VAL A 377 1.67 33.55 -8.58
C VAL A 377 0.91 33.91 -7.32
N PHE A 378 0.51 32.91 -6.55
CA PHE A 378 -0.25 33.06 -5.33
C PHE A 378 0.60 32.74 -4.10
N THR A 379 0.32 33.44 -3.00
CA THR A 379 0.70 33.01 -1.65
C THR A 379 -0.54 32.64 -0.85
N VAL A 380 -0.38 31.80 0.17
CA VAL A 380 -1.43 31.46 1.11
C VAL A 380 -1.20 32.27 2.39
N GLU A 381 -2.06 33.25 2.61
CA GLU A 381 -2.06 34.08 3.82
C GLU A 381 -3.45 34.02 4.46
N ASP A 382 -3.51 33.75 5.77
CA ASP A 382 -4.75 33.64 6.54
C ASP A 382 -5.79 32.69 5.90
N GLY A 383 -5.32 31.58 5.32
CA GLY A 383 -6.17 30.60 4.64
C GLY A 383 -6.76 31.07 3.30
N LYS A 384 -6.26 32.17 2.72
CA LYS A 384 -6.74 32.69 1.43
C LYS A 384 -5.62 32.70 0.39
N LEU A 385 -6.02 32.47 -0.86
CA LEU A 385 -5.15 32.66 -2.01
C LEU A 385 -5.04 34.15 -2.32
N GLN A 386 -3.87 34.74 -2.06
CA GLN A 386 -3.56 36.11 -2.44
C GLN A 386 -2.69 36.12 -3.70
N LEU A 387 -3.14 36.84 -4.73
CA LEU A 387 -2.38 37.01 -5.97
C LEU A 387 -1.24 38.02 -5.74
N ILE A 388 0.00 37.57 -5.88
CA ILE A 388 1.20 38.39 -5.67
C ILE A 388 1.72 38.96 -6.98
N ALA A 389 1.73 38.16 -8.04
CA ALA A 389 2.17 38.59 -9.36
C ALA A 389 1.37 37.90 -10.46
N GLU A 390 1.15 38.63 -11.55
CA GLU A 390 0.66 38.09 -12.80
C GLU A 390 1.64 38.40 -13.94
N LYS A 391 1.79 37.45 -14.86
CA LYS A 391 2.63 37.61 -16.05
C LYS A 391 1.88 37.15 -17.28
N GLU A 392 1.61 38.08 -18.20
CA GLU A 392 1.01 37.75 -19.49
C GLU A 392 1.96 36.97 -20.40
N THR A 393 1.41 35.95 -21.05
CA THR A 393 2.11 35.09 -22.00
C THR A 393 1.40 35.09 -23.36
N LYS A 394 2.20 34.98 -24.43
CA LYS A 394 1.71 34.89 -25.82
C LYS A 394 1.43 33.42 -26.18
N GLY A 395 0.49 32.82 -25.47
CA GLY A 395 0.11 31.42 -25.62
C GLY A 395 -0.31 30.76 -24.31
N ALA A 396 -0.79 29.53 -24.41
CA ALA A 396 -1.17 28.68 -23.30
C ALA A 396 0.04 28.15 -22.52
N VAL A 397 -0.05 28.17 -21.20
CA VAL A 397 1.00 27.65 -20.30
C VAL A 397 0.71 26.19 -19.92
N TYR A 398 1.19 25.26 -20.75
CA TYR A 398 0.87 23.82 -20.63
C TYR A 398 1.55 23.11 -19.44
N SER A 399 2.77 23.51 -19.10
CA SER A 399 3.53 22.93 -17.97
C SER A 399 4.34 24.00 -17.24
N LEU A 400 4.48 23.80 -15.93
CA LEU A 400 5.30 24.61 -15.03
C LEU A 400 6.19 23.69 -14.19
N ASN A 401 7.47 24.02 -14.09
CA ASN A 401 8.45 23.27 -13.30
C ASN A 401 9.34 24.22 -12.51
N ALA A 402 9.66 23.85 -11.26
CA ALA A 402 10.66 24.53 -10.47
C ALA A 402 12.04 24.13 -11.01
N PHE A 403 12.90 25.10 -11.30
CA PHE A 403 14.19 24.84 -11.93
C PHE A 403 15.27 25.73 -11.33
N ASN A 404 16.15 25.17 -10.50
CA ASN A 404 17.29 25.87 -9.90
C ASN A 404 16.92 27.23 -9.26
N GLY A 405 15.83 27.28 -8.49
CA GLY A 405 15.31 28.51 -7.85
C GLY A 405 14.61 29.49 -8.81
N LYS A 406 14.37 29.08 -10.05
CA LYS A 406 13.64 29.82 -11.10
C LYS A 406 12.38 29.05 -11.50
N LEU A 407 11.54 29.67 -12.32
CA LEU A 407 10.33 29.05 -12.87
C LEU A 407 10.51 28.76 -14.35
N LEU A 408 10.46 27.48 -14.72
CA LEU A 408 10.44 27.03 -16.10
C LEU A 408 8.99 26.85 -16.57
N ALA A 409 8.64 27.45 -17.70
CA ALA A 409 7.30 27.39 -18.26
C ALA A 409 7.31 26.91 -19.72
N ALA A 410 6.41 25.99 -20.05
CA ALA A 410 6.14 25.56 -21.41
C ALA A 410 4.96 26.36 -21.98
N ILE A 411 5.22 27.23 -22.96
CA ILE A 411 4.26 28.16 -23.54
C ILE A 411 4.14 27.88 -25.04
N ASN A 412 3.07 27.19 -25.46
CA ASN A 412 2.90 26.64 -26.81
C ASN A 412 4.20 25.96 -27.30
N GLN A 413 4.82 26.50 -28.35
CA GLN A 413 6.06 26.00 -28.95
C GLN A 413 7.37 26.39 -28.22
N LYS A 414 7.28 27.13 -27.10
CA LYS A 414 8.43 27.74 -26.43
C LYS A 414 8.63 27.15 -25.03
N ILE A 415 9.88 26.92 -24.68
CA ILE A 415 10.28 26.72 -23.28
C ILE A 415 10.90 28.03 -22.81
N GLN A 416 10.40 28.59 -21.71
CA GLN A 416 10.85 29.89 -21.21
C GLN A 416 11.18 29.83 -19.73
N LEU A 417 12.34 30.36 -19.37
CA LEU A 417 12.82 30.44 -18.00
C LEU A 417 12.59 31.84 -17.44
N TYR A 418 11.94 31.90 -16.28
CA TYR A 418 11.63 33.12 -15.57
C TYR A 418 12.40 33.21 -14.26
N LYS A 419 13.01 34.37 -14.04
CA LYS A 419 13.61 34.74 -12.76
C LYS A 419 12.61 35.56 -11.94
N TRP A 420 12.56 35.27 -10.64
CA TRP A 420 11.79 36.05 -9.68
C TRP A 420 12.62 37.26 -9.24
N MET A 421 12.12 38.46 -9.52
CA MET A 421 12.85 39.71 -9.27
C MET A 421 12.03 40.63 -8.38
N LEU A 422 12.69 41.25 -7.40
CA LEU A 422 12.14 42.33 -6.60
C LEU A 422 12.38 43.65 -7.35
N ARG A 423 11.31 44.40 -7.60
CA ARG A 423 11.36 45.73 -8.19
C ARG A 423 11.70 46.78 -7.13
N ASP A 424 12.14 47.95 -7.60
CA ASP A 424 12.47 49.10 -6.74
C ASP A 424 11.26 49.62 -5.94
N ASP A 425 10.04 49.34 -6.39
CA ASP A 425 8.78 49.68 -5.71
C ASP A 425 8.39 48.69 -4.60
N GLY A 426 9.20 47.64 -4.37
CA GLY A 426 8.95 46.58 -3.39
C GLY A 426 8.01 45.47 -3.89
N SER A 427 7.44 45.59 -5.10
CA SER A 427 6.67 44.52 -5.73
C SER A 427 7.58 43.47 -6.35
N ARG A 428 7.07 42.25 -6.52
CA ARG A 428 7.81 41.13 -7.13
C ARG A 428 7.24 40.84 -8.51
N GLU A 429 8.11 40.48 -9.46
CA GLU A 429 7.68 40.11 -10.81
C GLU A 429 8.45 38.92 -11.37
N LEU A 430 7.83 38.25 -12.34
CA LEU A 430 8.51 37.26 -13.20
C LEU A 430 9.16 37.97 -14.39
N GLN A 431 10.49 38.00 -14.40
CA GLN A 431 11.30 38.50 -15.51
C GLN A 431 11.74 37.34 -16.40
N SER A 432 11.54 37.46 -17.71
CA SER A 432 12.02 36.47 -18.68
C SER A 432 13.55 36.55 -18.78
N GLU A 433 14.22 35.41 -18.60
CA GLU A 433 15.67 35.32 -18.70
C GLU A 433 16.11 34.77 -20.05
N CYS A 434 15.67 33.57 -20.40
CA CYS A 434 15.99 32.91 -21.66
C CYS A 434 14.85 32.00 -22.12
N GLY A 435 14.93 31.52 -23.35
CA GLY A 435 13.99 30.54 -23.86
C GLY A 435 14.49 29.79 -25.08
N HIS A 436 13.90 28.65 -25.33
CA HIS A 436 14.16 27.77 -26.46
C HIS A 436 12.91 27.63 -27.34
N HIS A 437 13.11 27.57 -28.65
CA HIS A 437 12.08 27.43 -29.68
C HIS A 437 12.38 26.21 -30.55
N GLY A 438 11.38 25.63 -31.21
CA GLY A 438 11.60 24.52 -32.17
C GLY A 438 10.68 23.32 -31.95
N HIS A 439 9.94 23.34 -30.84
CA HIS A 439 8.81 22.45 -30.59
C HIS A 439 7.62 22.87 -31.47
N ILE A 440 6.72 21.93 -31.75
CA ILE A 440 5.40 22.28 -32.28
C ILE A 440 4.55 22.75 -31.12
N LEU A 441 4.47 21.93 -30.06
CA LEU A 441 3.74 22.27 -28.86
C LEU A 441 4.33 21.47 -27.70
N ALA A 442 4.95 22.18 -26.75
CA ALA A 442 5.59 21.61 -25.58
C ALA A 442 4.56 21.39 -24.47
N LEU A 443 4.02 20.17 -24.40
CA LEU A 443 2.94 19.81 -23.47
C LEU A 443 3.46 19.41 -22.09
N TYR A 444 4.55 18.63 -22.06
CA TYR A 444 5.07 18.03 -20.85
C TYR A 444 6.51 18.45 -20.66
N VAL A 445 6.85 18.87 -19.46
CA VAL A 445 8.21 19.25 -19.09
C VAL A 445 8.57 18.58 -17.77
N GLN A 446 9.78 18.03 -17.71
CA GLN A 446 10.40 17.53 -16.49
C GLN A 446 11.83 18.02 -16.40
N THR A 447 12.33 18.10 -15.17
CA THR A 447 13.63 18.72 -14.87
C THR A 447 14.41 17.88 -13.88
N ARG A 448 15.72 17.73 -14.12
CA ARG A 448 16.64 17.04 -13.20
C ARG A 448 18.02 17.68 -13.28
N GLY A 449 18.45 18.31 -12.18
CA GLY A 449 19.64 19.15 -12.20
C GLY A 449 19.50 20.23 -13.27
N ASP A 450 20.44 20.27 -14.22
CA ASP A 450 20.45 21.23 -15.33
C ASP A 450 19.79 20.71 -16.61
N PHE A 451 19.33 19.45 -16.60
CA PHE A 451 18.64 18.84 -17.73
C PHE A 451 17.15 19.15 -17.69
N ILE A 452 16.61 19.45 -18.87
CA ILE A 452 15.20 19.73 -19.11
C ILE A 452 14.73 18.78 -20.21
N ILE A 453 13.69 18.02 -19.95
CA ILE A 453 13.10 17.11 -20.93
C ILE A 453 11.76 17.64 -21.35
N VAL A 454 11.56 17.72 -22.66
CA VAL A 454 10.35 18.25 -23.28
C VAL A 454 9.67 17.14 -24.06
N GLY A 455 8.43 16.85 -23.69
CA GLY A 455 7.50 16.00 -24.43
C GLY A 455 6.67 16.88 -25.34
N ASP A 456 6.94 16.78 -26.64
CA ASP A 456 6.22 17.52 -27.68
C ASP A 456 4.93 16.79 -28.06
N LEU A 457 3.92 17.51 -28.56
CA LEU A 457 2.68 16.93 -29.05
C LEU A 457 2.89 15.82 -30.10
N MET A 458 3.86 15.96 -31.02
CA MET A 458 4.13 14.94 -32.05
C MET A 458 5.61 14.68 -32.35
N LYS A 459 6.55 15.48 -31.80
CA LYS A 459 8.01 15.30 -31.97
C LYS A 459 8.67 14.48 -30.83
N SER A 460 7.95 13.55 -30.21
CA SER A 460 8.48 12.70 -29.14
C SER A 460 9.20 13.52 -28.05
N ILE A 461 10.36 13.06 -27.59
CA ILE A 461 11.16 13.65 -26.50
C ILE A 461 12.33 14.46 -27.08
N SER A 462 12.53 15.67 -26.53
CA SER A 462 13.74 16.48 -26.72
C SER A 462 14.42 16.74 -25.37
N LEU A 463 15.75 16.60 -25.32
CA LEU A 463 16.59 16.89 -24.17
C LEU A 463 17.25 18.26 -24.37
N LEU A 464 16.96 19.18 -23.48
CA LEU A 464 17.59 20.49 -23.38
C LEU A 464 18.51 20.55 -22.15
N ILE A 465 19.51 21.42 -22.19
CA ILE A 465 20.40 21.72 -21.08
C ILE A 465 20.44 23.23 -20.84
N TYR A 466 20.37 23.65 -19.58
CA TYR A 466 20.60 25.03 -19.22
C TYR A 466 22.08 25.26 -18.91
N LYS A 467 22.71 26.15 -19.68
CA LYS A 467 24.10 26.56 -19.46
C LYS A 467 24.13 27.82 -18.60
N HIS A 468 24.50 27.66 -17.32
CA HIS A 468 24.57 28.77 -16.36
C HIS A 468 25.50 29.91 -16.80
N GLU A 469 26.65 29.60 -17.43
CA GLU A 469 27.62 30.60 -17.87
C GLU A 469 27.11 31.47 -19.02
N GLU A 470 26.32 30.89 -19.92
CA GLU A 470 25.77 31.57 -21.10
C GLU A 470 24.38 32.16 -20.81
N GLY A 471 23.72 31.75 -19.72
CA GLY A 471 22.34 32.12 -19.41
C GLY A 471 21.35 31.64 -20.48
N ALA A 472 21.65 30.52 -21.15
CA ALA A 472 20.91 30.05 -22.32
C ALA A 472 20.48 28.58 -22.17
N ILE A 473 19.38 28.23 -22.85
CA ILE A 473 18.90 26.84 -22.96
C ILE A 473 19.25 26.35 -24.36
N GLU A 474 19.98 25.23 -24.43
CA GLU A 474 20.38 24.60 -25.68
C GLU A 474 19.78 23.20 -25.84
N GLU A 475 19.42 22.83 -27.06
CA GLU A 475 19.00 21.45 -27.39
C GLU A 475 20.24 20.56 -27.47
N ARG A 476 20.30 19.55 -26.60
CA ARG A 476 21.43 18.63 -26.51
C ARG A 476 21.20 17.39 -27.38
N ALA A 477 19.99 16.84 -27.33
CA ALA A 477 19.63 15.66 -28.10
C ALA A 477 18.11 15.59 -28.34
N ARG A 478 17.69 14.88 -29.39
CA ARG A 478 16.27 14.66 -29.72
C ARG A 478 16.03 13.22 -30.17
N ASP A 479 14.85 12.70 -29.86
CA ASP A 479 14.28 11.55 -30.54
C ASP A 479 13.57 12.00 -31.84
N TYR A 480 14.00 11.43 -32.96
CA TYR A 480 13.45 11.76 -34.29
C TYR A 480 12.22 10.94 -34.66
N ASN A 481 11.79 10.01 -33.80
CA ASN A 481 10.51 9.34 -33.98
C ASN A 481 9.34 10.32 -33.77
N ALA A 482 8.26 10.09 -34.51
CA ALA A 482 7.05 10.87 -34.38
C ALA A 482 6.08 10.14 -33.45
N ASN A 483 6.26 10.35 -32.15
CA ASN A 483 5.41 9.81 -31.10
C ASN A 483 4.54 10.93 -30.55
N TRP A 484 3.26 10.64 -30.35
CA TRP A 484 2.28 11.60 -29.82
C TRP A 484 2.22 11.48 -28.30
N MET A 485 2.91 12.37 -27.61
CA MET A 485 3.20 12.20 -26.18
C MET A 485 1.95 12.38 -25.32
N SER A 486 1.83 11.56 -24.29
CA SER A 486 0.79 11.67 -23.24
C SER A 486 1.37 11.96 -21.86
N ALA A 487 2.58 11.48 -21.57
CA ALA A 487 3.33 11.79 -20.37
C ALA A 487 4.83 11.51 -20.55
N ILE A 488 5.68 12.16 -19.76
CA ILE A 488 7.13 11.94 -19.72
C ILE A 488 7.62 11.89 -18.27
N GLU A 489 8.74 11.19 -18.06
CA GLU A 489 9.46 11.20 -16.79
C GLU A 489 10.96 10.96 -16.99
N ILE A 490 11.76 11.42 -16.03
CA ILE A 490 13.22 11.22 -16.00
C ILE A 490 13.51 10.04 -15.07
N LEU A 491 13.98 8.90 -15.59
CA LEU A 491 14.30 7.76 -14.73
C LEU A 491 15.63 7.97 -14.03
N ASP A 492 16.65 8.37 -14.79
CA ASP A 492 17.99 8.72 -14.31
C ASP A 492 18.61 9.83 -15.19
N ASP A 493 19.92 10.07 -15.06
CA ASP A 493 20.61 11.15 -15.79
C ASP A 493 20.73 10.89 -17.32
N ASP A 494 20.56 9.64 -17.76
CA ASP A 494 20.79 9.19 -19.12
C ASP A 494 19.55 8.55 -19.77
N ILE A 495 18.59 8.03 -19.01
CA ILE A 495 17.42 7.29 -19.46
C ILE A 495 16.14 8.05 -19.11
N TYR A 496 15.32 8.24 -20.14
CA TYR A 496 14.09 9.01 -20.08
C TYR A 496 12.91 8.16 -20.54
N LEU A 497 11.79 8.27 -19.83
CA LEU A 497 10.57 7.52 -20.07
C LEU A 497 9.55 8.38 -20.81
N GLY A 498 8.92 7.80 -21.82
CA GLY A 498 7.81 8.38 -22.56
C GLY A 498 6.61 7.45 -22.62
N ALA A 499 5.42 8.03 -22.54
CA ALA A 499 4.17 7.39 -22.89
C ALA A 499 3.56 8.09 -24.12
N GLU A 500 2.92 7.32 -25.00
CA GLU A 500 2.26 7.85 -26.21
C GLU A 500 0.78 7.47 -26.32
N ASN A 501 0.06 8.16 -27.21
CA ASN A 501 -1.39 8.01 -27.43
C ASN A 501 -1.84 6.61 -27.90
N ASN A 502 -0.95 5.82 -28.50
CA ASN A 502 -1.19 4.43 -28.88
C ASN A 502 -1.03 3.43 -27.71
N PHE A 503 -1.05 3.93 -26.46
CA PHE A 503 -0.98 3.14 -25.23
C PHE A 503 0.37 2.40 -25.03
N ASN A 504 1.44 2.92 -25.65
CA ASN A 504 2.78 2.39 -25.50
C ASN A 504 3.61 3.19 -24.49
N LEU A 505 4.54 2.49 -23.88
CA LEU A 505 5.68 3.03 -23.15
C LEU A 505 6.96 2.81 -23.97
N PHE A 506 7.86 3.76 -23.88
CA PHE A 506 9.20 3.62 -24.46
C PHE A 506 10.23 4.34 -23.59
N THR A 507 11.47 3.87 -23.64
CA THR A 507 12.60 4.53 -22.98
C THR A 507 13.63 4.93 -24.01
N VAL A 508 14.15 6.14 -23.85
CA VAL A 508 15.23 6.67 -24.68
C VAL A 508 16.45 6.95 -23.83
N ARG A 509 17.64 6.75 -24.41
CA ARG A 509 18.93 6.94 -23.76
C ARG A 509 19.73 8.04 -24.44
N LYS A 510 20.38 8.87 -23.63
CA LYS A 510 21.37 9.87 -24.06
C LYS A 510 22.67 9.18 -24.49
N ASN A 511 23.10 9.42 -25.73
CA ASN A 511 24.35 8.87 -26.25
C ASN A 511 25.54 9.80 -26.01
N SER A 512 26.04 9.87 -24.78
CA SER A 512 27.19 10.72 -24.43
C SER A 512 28.50 10.28 -25.09
N GLU A 513 28.64 8.98 -25.38
CA GLU A 513 29.86 8.37 -25.93
C GLU A 513 29.91 8.36 -27.46
N GLY A 514 28.93 8.96 -28.14
CA GLY A 514 28.90 9.07 -29.60
C GLY A 514 30.20 9.64 -30.16
N ALA A 515 30.68 9.07 -31.28
CA ALA A 515 31.92 9.48 -31.91
C ALA A 515 31.78 10.81 -32.66
N THR A 516 30.55 11.11 -33.11
CA THR A 516 30.20 12.34 -33.83
C THR A 516 29.18 13.18 -33.05
N ASP A 517 29.14 14.49 -33.32
CA ASP A 517 28.15 15.37 -32.70
C ASP A 517 26.71 15.05 -33.14
N GLU A 518 26.53 14.49 -34.34
CA GLU A 518 25.23 14.03 -34.83
C GLU A 518 24.72 12.82 -34.03
N GLU A 519 25.60 11.85 -33.71
CA GLU A 519 25.26 10.71 -32.87
C GLU A 519 24.92 11.13 -31.44
N ARG A 520 25.64 12.11 -30.89
CA ARG A 520 25.36 12.70 -29.57
C ARG A 520 24.05 13.48 -29.54
N GLY A 521 23.68 14.07 -30.68
CA GLY A 521 22.43 14.81 -30.88
C GLY A 521 21.19 13.91 -31.01
N ARG A 522 21.36 12.59 -31.06
CA ARG A 522 20.24 11.63 -31.20
C ARG A 522 20.02 10.86 -29.90
N LEU A 523 18.76 10.84 -29.46
CA LEU A 523 18.31 9.94 -28.40
C LEU A 523 18.06 8.54 -28.99
N GLU A 524 18.64 7.52 -28.36
CA GLU A 524 18.50 6.13 -28.80
C GLU A 524 17.30 5.49 -28.09
N VAL A 525 16.38 4.89 -28.84
CA VAL A 525 15.28 4.11 -28.25
C VAL A 525 15.84 2.78 -27.74
N VAL A 526 15.85 2.60 -26.43
CA VAL A 526 16.39 1.41 -25.77
C VAL A 526 15.31 0.48 -25.24
N GLY A 527 14.09 0.96 -24.99
CA GLY A 527 12.98 0.13 -24.54
C GLY A 527 11.67 0.48 -25.22
N GLU A 528 10.85 -0.53 -25.47
CA GLU A 528 9.58 -0.44 -26.18
C GLU A 528 8.60 -1.45 -25.55
N TYR A 529 7.38 -1.02 -25.22
CA TYR A 529 6.40 -1.86 -24.53
C TYR A 529 4.96 -1.36 -24.73
N HIS A 530 4.03 -2.26 -25.05
CA HIS A 530 2.61 -1.93 -25.10
C HIS A 530 1.95 -2.13 -23.73
N LEU A 531 1.56 -1.03 -23.09
CA LEU A 531 0.91 -1.04 -21.79
C LEU A 531 -0.59 -1.39 -21.92
N GLY A 532 -1.25 -0.89 -22.96
CA GLY A 532 -2.69 -1.03 -23.17
C GLY A 532 -3.53 0.00 -22.42
N GLU A 533 -2.89 0.98 -21.76
CA GLU A 533 -3.53 2.04 -20.99
C GLU A 533 -3.04 3.43 -21.42
N PHE A 534 -3.91 4.43 -21.31
CA PHE A 534 -3.55 5.83 -21.60
C PHE A 534 -3.01 6.51 -20.34
N VAL A 535 -1.69 6.67 -20.26
CA VAL A 535 -1.03 7.32 -19.11
C VAL A 535 -1.21 8.84 -19.16
N ASN A 536 -1.72 9.43 -18.07
CA ASN A 536 -1.89 10.87 -17.94
C ASN A 536 -0.73 11.55 -17.20
N ARG A 537 -0.17 10.89 -16.19
CA ARG A 537 0.91 11.45 -15.36
C ARG A 537 1.82 10.37 -14.82
N PHE A 538 3.11 10.70 -14.79
CA PHE A 538 4.15 10.03 -14.03
C PHE A 538 4.54 10.87 -12.81
N ARG A 539 4.97 10.19 -11.74
CA ARG A 539 5.56 10.83 -10.58
C ARG A 539 6.50 9.87 -9.85
N HIS A 540 7.70 10.35 -9.52
CA HIS A 540 8.61 9.64 -8.61
C HIS A 540 7.95 9.44 -7.23
N GLY A 541 8.04 8.23 -6.70
CA GLY A 541 7.47 7.87 -5.40
C GLY A 541 7.19 6.38 -5.27
N SER A 542 6.82 5.97 -4.07
CA SER A 542 6.33 4.62 -3.76
C SER A 542 5.17 4.73 -2.78
N LEU A 543 4.19 3.83 -2.90
CA LEU A 543 3.08 3.71 -1.95
C LEU A 543 3.45 2.81 -0.76
N VAL A 544 4.56 2.08 -0.84
CA VAL A 544 5.03 1.16 0.19
C VAL A 544 6.05 1.85 1.09
N MET A 545 5.99 1.56 2.39
CA MET A 545 6.99 2.03 3.35
C MET A 545 8.35 1.39 3.04
N ARG A 546 9.29 2.19 2.54
CA ARG A 546 10.66 1.75 2.28
C ARG A 546 11.41 1.59 3.60
N LEU A 547 11.86 0.37 3.89
CA LEU A 547 12.75 0.10 5.02
C LEU A 547 14.19 0.43 4.60
N PRO A 548 14.97 1.17 5.40
CA PRO A 548 16.35 1.52 5.05
C PRO A 548 17.27 0.32 4.78
N ASP A 549 16.98 -0.82 5.42
CA ASP A 549 17.84 -2.02 5.43
C ASP A 549 17.48 -3.07 4.37
N SER A 550 16.56 -2.80 3.43
CA SER A 550 16.23 -3.73 2.35
C SER A 550 16.83 -3.30 1.01
N ASP A 551 17.53 -4.22 0.33
CA ASP A 551 18.08 -4.00 -1.02
C ASP A 551 16.97 -3.63 -2.04
N VAL A 552 15.75 -4.12 -1.81
CA VAL A 552 14.55 -3.81 -2.60
C VAL A 552 14.07 -2.37 -2.38
N GLY A 553 14.25 -1.82 -1.18
CA GLY A 553 13.87 -0.43 -0.85
C GLY A 553 14.69 0.64 -1.57
N GLN A 554 15.85 0.25 -2.12
CA GLN A 554 16.72 1.13 -2.90
C GLN A 554 16.34 1.22 -4.37
N ILE A 555 15.47 0.35 -4.87
CA ILE A 555 15.05 0.35 -6.28
C ILE A 555 14.25 1.64 -6.57
N PRO A 556 14.68 2.46 -7.54
CA PRO A 556 13.93 3.65 -7.94
C PRO A 556 12.58 3.26 -8.55
N THR A 557 11.51 3.92 -8.11
CA THR A 557 10.15 3.66 -8.59
C THR A 557 9.46 4.93 -9.05
N VAL A 558 8.71 4.81 -10.14
CA VAL A 558 7.84 5.84 -10.70
C VAL A 558 6.41 5.31 -10.71
N ILE A 559 5.50 6.07 -10.10
CA ILE A 559 4.06 5.78 -10.13
C ILE A 559 3.46 6.47 -11.34
N PHE A 560 2.49 5.82 -11.98
CA PHE A 560 1.69 6.42 -13.05
C PHE A 560 0.20 6.23 -12.85
N GLY A 561 -0.58 7.19 -13.34
CA GLY A 561 -2.04 7.13 -13.36
C GLY A 561 -2.59 7.19 -14.78
N THR A 562 -3.60 6.37 -15.06
CA THR A 562 -4.21 6.24 -16.40
C THR A 562 -5.62 6.83 -16.47
N VAL A 563 -6.17 6.96 -17.67
CA VAL A 563 -7.55 7.42 -17.91
C VAL A 563 -8.59 6.48 -17.30
N ASN A 564 -8.33 5.17 -17.29
CA ASN A 564 -9.25 4.17 -16.75
C ASN A 564 -9.19 4.06 -15.21
N GLY A 565 -8.35 4.87 -14.55
CA GLY A 565 -8.15 4.83 -13.10
C GLY A 565 -7.15 3.77 -12.63
N VAL A 566 -6.40 3.15 -13.55
CA VAL A 566 -5.31 2.25 -13.18
C VAL A 566 -4.16 3.07 -12.60
N ILE A 567 -3.64 2.62 -11.47
CA ILE A 567 -2.40 3.11 -10.88
C ILE A 567 -1.37 2.00 -11.05
N GLY A 568 -0.26 2.31 -11.71
CA GLY A 568 0.82 1.36 -11.91
C GLY A 568 2.15 1.89 -11.41
N VAL A 569 3.12 0.99 -11.28
CA VAL A 569 4.48 1.28 -10.81
C VAL A 569 5.48 0.78 -11.82
N ILE A 570 6.45 1.63 -12.17
CA ILE A 570 7.62 1.29 -12.99
C ILE A 570 8.83 1.29 -12.07
N ALA A 571 9.56 0.17 -12.03
CA ALA A 571 10.76 0.00 -11.21
C ALA A 571 11.99 -0.21 -12.11
N SER A 572 13.07 0.54 -11.84
CA SER A 572 14.33 0.40 -12.58
C SER A 572 15.19 -0.70 -11.95
N LEU A 573 15.13 -1.92 -12.51
CA LEU A 573 15.83 -3.08 -11.97
C LEU A 573 17.33 -3.10 -12.33
N PRO A 574 18.20 -3.60 -11.44
CA PRO A 574 19.58 -3.95 -11.78
C PRO A 574 19.66 -4.98 -12.91
N TYR A 575 20.70 -4.91 -13.74
CA TYR A 575 20.86 -5.75 -14.92
C TYR A 575 20.78 -7.26 -14.62
N GLU A 576 21.42 -7.73 -13.54
CA GLU A 576 21.40 -9.15 -13.16
C GLU A 576 19.98 -9.63 -12.81
N GLN A 577 19.21 -8.80 -12.10
CA GLN A 577 17.82 -9.09 -11.78
C GLN A 577 16.95 -9.07 -13.04
N TYR A 578 17.14 -8.11 -13.94
CA TYR A 578 16.43 -8.05 -15.21
C TYR A 578 16.64 -9.32 -16.04
N VAL A 579 17.88 -9.76 -16.23
CA VAL A 579 18.19 -10.97 -17.02
C VAL A 579 17.55 -12.21 -16.39
N PHE A 580 17.52 -12.29 -15.08
CA PHE A 580 16.87 -13.39 -14.36
C PHE A 580 15.35 -13.38 -14.58
N MET A 581 14.72 -12.22 -14.41
CA MET A 581 13.27 -12.07 -14.54
C MET A 581 12.78 -12.21 -15.99
N GLU A 582 13.58 -11.79 -16.98
CA GLU A 582 13.26 -12.03 -18.39
C GLU A 582 13.24 -13.53 -18.72
N LYS A 583 14.16 -14.31 -18.15
CA LYS A 583 14.14 -15.78 -18.29
C LYS A 583 12.90 -16.39 -17.64
N LEU A 584 12.48 -15.89 -16.48
CA LEU A 584 11.26 -16.32 -15.81
C LEU A 584 10.03 -15.99 -16.66
N GLN A 585 9.92 -14.75 -17.14
CA GLN A 585 8.87 -14.29 -18.05
C GLN A 585 8.77 -15.20 -19.29
N ALA A 586 9.88 -15.46 -19.97
CA ALA A 586 9.91 -16.31 -21.17
C ALA A 586 9.42 -17.75 -20.90
N ASN A 587 9.66 -18.29 -19.70
CA ASN A 587 9.14 -19.60 -19.31
C ASN A 587 7.66 -19.55 -18.92
N LEU A 588 7.22 -18.49 -18.22
CA LEU A 588 5.82 -18.26 -17.88
C LEU A 588 4.94 -18.18 -19.13
N ARG A 589 5.39 -17.49 -20.19
CA ARG A 589 4.67 -17.39 -21.47
C ARG A 589 4.38 -18.74 -22.14
N LYS A 590 5.19 -19.78 -21.87
CA LYS A 590 4.99 -21.13 -22.42
C LYS A 590 3.93 -21.91 -21.65
N VAL A 591 3.86 -21.69 -20.33
CA VAL A 591 2.98 -22.43 -19.42
C VAL A 591 1.60 -21.76 -19.31
N ILE A 592 1.59 -20.43 -19.25
CA ILE A 592 0.37 -19.62 -19.12
C ILE A 592 -0.14 -19.28 -20.51
N LYS A 593 -1.34 -19.77 -20.83
CA LYS A 593 -2.03 -19.43 -22.07
C LYS A 593 -2.96 -18.25 -21.82
N GLY A 594 -2.88 -17.24 -22.67
CA GLY A 594 -3.79 -16.10 -22.64
C GLY A 594 -5.25 -16.53 -22.83
N VAL A 595 -6.16 -15.79 -22.21
CA VAL A 595 -7.60 -16.01 -22.39
C VAL A 595 -7.95 -15.81 -23.86
N GLY A 596 -8.72 -16.74 -24.44
CA GLY A 596 -9.05 -16.72 -25.87
C GLY A 596 -7.90 -17.12 -26.80
N GLY A 597 -6.77 -17.62 -26.27
CA GLY A 597 -5.63 -18.04 -27.08
C GLY A 597 -4.76 -16.88 -27.59
N LEU A 598 -4.95 -15.68 -27.04
CA LEU A 598 -4.13 -14.50 -27.36
C LEU A 598 -2.71 -14.67 -26.82
N GLY A 599 -1.71 -14.35 -27.64
CA GLY A 599 -0.30 -14.42 -27.27
C GLY A 599 0.11 -13.22 -26.42
N HIS A 600 0.77 -13.47 -25.28
CA HIS A 600 1.31 -12.41 -24.42
C HIS A 600 2.33 -11.52 -25.15
N GLU A 601 3.24 -12.13 -25.92
CA GLU A 601 4.25 -11.40 -26.70
C GLU A 601 3.59 -10.43 -27.68
N GLN A 602 2.58 -10.91 -28.43
CA GLN A 602 1.84 -10.09 -29.38
C GLN A 602 1.07 -8.96 -28.70
N TRP A 603 0.51 -9.19 -27.51
CA TRP A 603 -0.17 -8.15 -26.73
C TRP A 603 0.79 -7.06 -26.28
N ARG A 604 2.00 -7.42 -25.84
CA ARG A 604 3.01 -6.46 -25.33
C ARG A 604 3.89 -5.86 -26.41
N SER A 605 3.84 -6.34 -27.65
CA SER A 605 4.54 -5.75 -28.79
C SER A 605 4.12 -4.29 -28.99
N PHE A 606 5.12 -3.42 -29.05
CA PHE A 606 4.93 -2.00 -29.36
C PHE A 606 4.21 -1.84 -30.70
N TYR A 607 3.13 -1.06 -30.70
CA TYR A 607 2.33 -0.83 -31.90
C TYR A 607 1.92 0.63 -32.02
N ASN A 608 2.35 1.29 -33.09
CA ASN A 608 1.77 2.55 -33.52
C ASN A 608 1.48 2.51 -35.03
N GLU A 609 0.88 3.57 -35.58
CA GLU A 609 0.48 3.62 -36.99
C GLU A 609 1.65 3.43 -37.97
N LYS A 610 2.90 3.67 -37.51
CA LYS A 610 4.10 3.65 -38.36
C LYS A 610 4.90 2.36 -38.22
N LYS A 611 4.95 1.77 -37.03
CA LYS A 611 5.76 0.59 -36.74
C LYS A 611 5.08 -0.37 -35.77
N THR A 612 5.39 -1.63 -35.97
CA THR A 612 5.17 -2.69 -34.97
C THR A 612 6.54 -3.25 -34.63
N ALA A 613 6.85 -3.35 -33.34
CA ALA A 613 8.12 -3.86 -32.84
C ALA A 613 7.88 -4.76 -31.63
N ASP A 614 8.74 -5.76 -31.44
CA ASP A 614 8.68 -6.62 -30.26
C ASP A 614 9.03 -5.82 -29.00
N ALA A 615 8.44 -6.20 -27.87
CA ALA A 615 8.75 -5.60 -26.59
C ALA A 615 10.24 -5.79 -26.25
N LYS A 616 10.88 -4.73 -25.75
CA LYS A 616 12.32 -4.73 -25.41
C LYS A 616 12.55 -3.98 -24.11
N ASN A 617 13.42 -4.53 -23.26
CA ASN A 617 13.89 -3.90 -22.02
C ASN A 617 12.77 -3.47 -21.07
N PHE A 618 11.64 -4.19 -21.12
CA PHE A 618 10.51 -4.06 -20.20
C PHE A 618 10.07 -5.46 -19.76
N LEU A 619 9.79 -5.59 -18.47
CA LEU A 619 9.25 -6.79 -17.84
C LEU A 619 7.80 -6.54 -17.44
N ASP A 620 6.94 -7.52 -17.70
CA ASP A 620 5.55 -7.49 -17.27
C ASP A 620 5.43 -8.05 -15.85
N GLY A 621 5.32 -7.13 -14.88
CA GLY A 621 5.15 -7.47 -13.47
C GLY A 621 3.92 -8.34 -13.22
N ASP A 622 2.80 -8.04 -13.87
CA ASP A 622 1.53 -8.78 -13.70
C ASP A 622 1.69 -10.25 -14.10
N LEU A 623 2.43 -10.50 -15.19
CA LEU A 623 2.74 -11.86 -15.62
C LEU A 623 3.68 -12.56 -14.64
N ILE A 624 4.72 -11.88 -14.15
CA ILE A 624 5.68 -12.46 -13.21
C ILE A 624 4.99 -12.83 -11.88
N GLU A 625 4.12 -11.96 -11.36
CA GLU A 625 3.38 -12.21 -10.11
C GLU A 625 2.41 -13.37 -10.21
N SER A 626 1.82 -13.59 -11.40
CA SER A 626 0.95 -14.73 -11.64
C SER A 626 1.62 -16.09 -11.38
N PHE A 627 2.97 -16.13 -11.31
CA PHE A 627 3.70 -17.31 -10.87
C PHE A 627 3.24 -17.81 -9.49
N LEU A 628 2.99 -16.89 -8.54
CA LEU A 628 2.53 -17.22 -7.18
C LEU A 628 1.12 -17.82 -7.16
N ASP A 629 0.35 -17.60 -8.23
CA ASP A 629 -1.00 -18.12 -8.37
C ASP A 629 -1.07 -19.50 -9.03
N LEU A 630 0.04 -20.00 -9.59
CA LEU A 630 0.10 -21.30 -10.24
C LEU A 630 0.02 -22.46 -9.23
N GLY A 631 -0.53 -23.60 -9.67
CA GLY A 631 -0.45 -24.84 -8.90
C GLY A 631 0.99 -25.36 -8.83
N ARG A 632 1.33 -26.06 -7.73
CA ARG A 632 2.69 -26.55 -7.45
C ARG A 632 3.31 -27.37 -8.59
N ASN A 633 2.53 -28.20 -9.28
CA ASN A 633 2.99 -28.97 -10.44
C ASN A 633 3.54 -28.09 -11.57
N ARG A 634 2.90 -26.94 -11.84
CA ARG A 634 3.34 -25.99 -12.87
C ARG A 634 4.53 -25.17 -12.40
N MET A 635 4.58 -24.81 -11.11
CA MET A 635 5.75 -24.17 -10.53
C MET A 635 6.99 -25.06 -10.64
N GLU A 636 6.86 -26.37 -10.40
CA GLU A 636 7.95 -27.34 -10.56
C GLU A 636 8.43 -27.47 -12.01
N GLU A 637 7.52 -27.40 -12.99
CA GLU A 637 7.88 -27.38 -14.42
C GLU A 637 8.76 -26.16 -14.76
N ILE A 638 8.38 -24.98 -14.27
CA ILE A 638 9.13 -23.73 -14.47
C ILE A 638 10.47 -23.78 -13.71
N SER A 639 10.46 -24.24 -12.46
CA SER A 639 11.64 -24.42 -11.61
C SER A 639 12.69 -25.31 -12.27
N LYS A 640 12.28 -26.44 -12.86
CA LYS A 640 13.16 -27.33 -13.64
C LYS A 640 13.76 -26.62 -14.85
N SER A 641 12.99 -25.80 -15.55
CA SER A 641 13.49 -25.04 -16.71
C SER A 641 14.44 -23.91 -16.31
N MET A 642 14.33 -23.37 -15.09
CA MET A 642 15.19 -22.31 -14.59
C MET A 642 16.42 -22.82 -13.83
N CYS A 643 16.45 -24.12 -13.47
CA CYS A 643 17.47 -24.72 -12.60
C CYS A 643 17.55 -24.06 -11.21
N VAL A 644 16.42 -23.59 -10.68
CA VAL A 644 16.29 -22.92 -9.37
C VAL A 644 15.14 -23.58 -8.62
N SER A 645 15.22 -23.69 -7.28
CA SER A 645 14.14 -24.29 -6.49
C SER A 645 12.86 -23.46 -6.56
N VAL A 646 11.70 -24.11 -6.35
CA VAL A 646 10.41 -23.41 -6.32
C VAL A 646 10.39 -22.39 -5.19
N GLU A 647 10.94 -22.74 -4.02
CA GLU A 647 11.00 -21.87 -2.85
C GLU A 647 11.83 -20.61 -3.10
N GLU A 648 12.96 -20.72 -3.82
CA GLU A 648 13.77 -19.57 -4.17
C GLU A 648 13.09 -18.67 -5.22
N LEU A 649 12.41 -19.25 -6.21
CA LEU A 649 11.61 -18.49 -7.17
C LEU A 649 10.47 -17.72 -6.49
N MET A 650 9.73 -18.39 -5.60
CA MET A 650 8.66 -17.75 -4.82
C MET A 650 9.20 -16.58 -4.01
N LYS A 651 10.31 -16.79 -3.29
CA LYS A 651 10.94 -15.73 -2.48
C LYS A 651 11.29 -14.50 -3.33
N ARG A 652 11.92 -14.69 -4.50
CA ARG A 652 12.30 -13.57 -5.38
C ARG A 652 11.09 -12.82 -5.96
N VAL A 653 10.02 -13.54 -6.31
CA VAL A 653 8.78 -12.90 -6.81
C VAL A 653 8.07 -12.16 -5.67
N GLU A 654 7.99 -12.75 -4.48
CA GLU A 654 7.45 -12.10 -3.26
C GLU A 654 8.25 -10.87 -2.82
N GLU A 655 9.55 -10.80 -3.12
CA GLU A 655 10.35 -9.61 -2.89
C GLU A 655 9.96 -8.46 -3.84
N LEU A 656 9.62 -8.76 -5.09
CA LEU A 656 9.19 -7.75 -6.07
C LEU A 656 7.77 -7.25 -5.81
N THR A 657 6.86 -8.10 -5.33
CA THR A 657 5.48 -7.68 -5.00
C THR A 657 5.43 -6.67 -3.87
N ARG A 658 6.52 -6.53 -3.10
CA ARG A 658 6.65 -5.52 -2.04
C ARG A 658 7.03 -4.12 -2.55
N LEU A 659 7.23 -3.94 -3.86
CA LEU A 659 7.56 -2.64 -4.45
C LEU A 659 6.32 -1.74 -4.62
N HIS A 660 5.10 -2.29 -4.56
CA HIS A 660 3.86 -1.56 -4.84
C HIS A 660 2.72 -1.91 -3.89
#